data_AF-A0A7R9IH85-F1
#
_entry.id   AF-A0A7R9IH85-F1
#
_cell.length_a   1.000
_cell.length_b   1.000
_cell.length_c   1.000
_cell.angle_alpha   90.00
_cell.angle_beta   90.00
_cell.angle_gamma   90.00
#
_symmetry.space_group_name_H-M   'P 1'
#
loop_
_entity.id
_entity.type
_entity.pdbx_description
1 polymer ?
#
loop_
_entity_poly.entity_id
_entity_poly.type
_entity_poly.pdbx_seq_one_letter_code
_entity_poly.pdbx_strand_id
1 'polypeptide(L)'
;MNLEEPSAAIGRYGHQTLPLLKLLACYGLVCEELRRSFIKDAHTRLISLWLTPIYPKSSSTTAARSQSLDSGLGSLVTSARLTSDLETQTNFKTKPKCEVRHKQTAASTAMKRFGKERQPLLSISVVRGLVIRRLQRYIMAPKNVTSVKLNNGKEIPIFGLGTWKSKPGEVTQAVKDAIDAGYRHFDCAFAYGNEKEVGEALKVKLEEGVVKREDLFITSKLWNSFHRPDLVVPVLKKTLENLQLEYLDLYLVHWPMAFKEEGENMPRDAAGNIIFSEVDYVDTWKAMEEAVKQGLTRSIGISNFNSEQITRLLKTATIKPVTNQVECHPYLNQKKLIEFCRSKDIVVTGYSPLGSPDSPFLKPGDPLLLDDPKLKSLAKKYNKSPAQVVLRYSVQRGVVTIPKSVTKHRIQENLDIFDFELSKDDLAYLDSFDCNGRVCTMAPSNLKLLNGRSIPIVGLGTWLDAIDAGYRHFDCAYMYGNEVEVGEAIRFKIEEGVVKREDIFITSKLWNTFHRPDLVVPTFIKSLNSLGLEYLDLYLIHWPMGFKEDGDLIPKNVAGDILLSDVDYLDTWRELEKCVDKGLVRSLGLSNFNSQQVDRVIDNSRFKPQVLQVECYPYLNQSDLLQFCKSRGIVMTAYCPLGNRSNIHLKPGTPNVLEDPIVVQVAEKHGKTPAHVVLRYQVQRGVVVIPKSVTKTRIQSNINLFDFELSPDDMARIDSLDCGLRVCHRDQ
;
A
#
# COMPACT_ATOMS: atom_id res chain seq x y z
N MET A 1 -6.59 27.53 -58.66
CA MET A 1 -6.02 27.27 -57.32
C MET A 1 -6.72 26.05 -56.76
N ASN A 2 -6.12 24.86 -56.85
CA ASN A 2 -6.72 23.58 -56.47
C ASN A 2 -5.75 22.75 -55.61
N LEU A 3 -6.23 22.43 -54.39
CA LEU A 3 -6.29 21.16 -53.62
C LEU A 3 -5.21 20.05 -53.75
N GLU A 4 -4.69 19.53 -52.60
CA GLU A 4 -5.00 18.21 -51.95
C GLU A 4 -4.02 17.82 -50.79
N GLU A 5 -4.45 16.90 -49.90
CA GLU A 5 -3.79 16.28 -48.71
C GLU A 5 -2.63 15.25 -49.04
N PRO A 6 -2.27 14.23 -48.21
CA PRO A 6 -1.50 14.17 -46.96
C PRO A 6 -0.17 13.33 -47.06
N SER A 7 0.69 13.35 -46.03
CA SER A 7 2.06 12.77 -46.04
C SER A 7 2.23 11.43 -45.29
N ALA A 8 2.95 10.46 -45.89
CA ALA A 8 3.54 9.28 -45.24
C ALA A 8 4.97 8.94 -45.74
N ALA A 9 5.85 8.64 -44.77
CA ALA A 9 7.00 7.72 -44.72
C ALA A 9 8.24 7.83 -45.67
N ILE A 10 9.45 7.97 -45.06
CA ILE A 10 10.60 7.01 -45.01
C ILE A 10 11.92 7.78 -44.74
N GLY A 11 12.70 7.37 -43.71
CA GLY A 11 14.14 7.68 -43.66
C GLY A 11 14.86 7.57 -42.30
N ARG A 12 15.82 6.63 -42.22
CA ARG A 12 17.06 6.58 -41.39
C ARG A 12 17.01 5.93 -39.99
N TYR A 13 17.36 4.64 -39.96
CA TYR A 13 18.12 4.02 -38.87
C TYR A 13 19.60 3.94 -39.28
N GLY A 14 20.45 4.68 -38.58
CA GLY A 14 21.91 4.65 -38.69
C GLY A 14 22.50 5.37 -37.50
N HIS A 15 23.47 4.74 -36.84
CA HIS A 15 24.12 5.12 -35.56
C HIS A 15 23.47 4.59 -34.28
N GLN A 16 23.79 3.33 -33.92
CA GLN A 16 23.96 2.92 -32.50
C GLN A 16 24.65 1.55 -32.29
N THR A 17 25.44 1.04 -33.24
CA THR A 17 26.08 -0.30 -33.16
C THR A 17 27.61 -0.32 -33.13
N LEU A 18 28.26 0.81 -32.84
CA LEU A 18 29.73 0.88 -32.76
C LEU A 18 30.36 0.77 -31.34
N PRO A 19 29.67 1.06 -30.21
CA PRO A 19 30.28 0.90 -28.88
C PRO A 19 30.36 -0.56 -28.39
N LEU A 20 29.42 -1.41 -28.81
CA LEU A 20 29.28 -2.79 -28.28
C LEU A 20 30.38 -3.74 -28.77
N LEU A 21 30.86 -3.55 -30.01
CA LEU A 21 31.91 -4.36 -30.62
C LEU A 21 33.32 -4.01 -30.11
N LYS A 22 33.55 -2.76 -29.69
CA LYS A 22 34.82 -2.36 -29.03
C LYS A 22 34.92 -2.87 -27.59
N LEU A 23 33.80 -2.99 -26.89
CA LEU A 23 33.78 -3.52 -25.51
C LEU A 23 34.14 -5.02 -25.46
N LEU A 24 33.73 -5.79 -26.47
CA LEU A 24 34.01 -7.22 -26.58
C LEU A 24 35.48 -7.53 -26.94
N ALA A 25 36.23 -6.57 -27.48
CA ALA A 25 37.67 -6.73 -27.72
C ALA A 25 38.53 -6.53 -26.46
N CYS A 26 37.97 -5.94 -25.40
CA CYS A 26 38.69 -5.63 -24.15
C CYS A 26 38.57 -6.70 -23.05
N TYR A 27 37.66 -7.67 -23.18
CA TYR A 27 37.54 -8.79 -22.24
C TYR A 27 37.89 -10.11 -22.93
N GLY A 28 39.15 -10.53 -22.81
CA GLY A 28 39.72 -11.73 -23.43
C GLY A 28 39.22 -13.08 -22.91
N LEU A 29 37.95 -13.21 -22.50
CA LEU A 29 37.40 -14.41 -21.86
C LEU A 29 36.51 -15.28 -22.78
N VAL A 30 36.32 -14.91 -24.04
CA VAL A 30 35.45 -15.67 -24.97
C VAL A 30 36.25 -16.54 -25.97
N CYS A 31 37.56 -16.36 -26.05
CA CYS A 31 38.37 -17.00 -27.10
C CYS A 31 38.76 -18.47 -26.82
N GLU A 32 38.71 -18.96 -25.58
CA GLU A 32 39.23 -20.30 -25.26
C GLU A 32 38.15 -21.40 -25.32
N GLU A 33 36.91 -21.10 -24.95
CA GLU A 33 35.77 -22.04 -25.05
C GLU A 33 35.20 -22.17 -26.47
N LEU A 34 35.24 -21.09 -27.27
CA LEU A 34 34.89 -21.15 -28.69
C LEU A 34 35.87 -22.01 -29.50
N ARG A 35 37.14 -22.06 -29.09
CA ARG A 35 38.18 -22.89 -29.72
C ARG A 35 37.99 -24.37 -29.41
N ARG A 36 37.49 -24.71 -28.22
CA ARG A 36 37.21 -26.11 -27.80
C ARG A 36 35.92 -26.67 -28.41
N SER A 37 34.94 -25.81 -28.71
CA SER A 37 33.60 -26.25 -29.14
C SER A 37 33.43 -26.48 -30.65
N PHE A 38 34.40 -26.11 -31.50
CA PHE A 38 34.27 -26.15 -32.96
C PHE A 38 35.40 -26.90 -33.69
N ILE A 39 35.91 -28.00 -33.13
CA ILE A 39 36.73 -28.96 -33.89
C ILE A 39 35.93 -30.25 -34.03
N LYS A 40 35.11 -30.32 -35.08
CA LYS A 40 34.59 -31.55 -35.72
C LYS A 40 33.69 -31.18 -36.90
N ASP A 41 34.24 -30.52 -37.93
CA ASP A 41 33.86 -30.78 -39.33
C ASP A 41 34.72 -30.03 -40.35
N ALA A 42 34.95 -30.64 -41.51
CA ALA A 42 35.95 -30.26 -42.52
C ALA A 42 35.57 -29.07 -43.43
N HIS A 43 34.65 -28.19 -43.02
CA HIS A 43 34.16 -27.08 -43.86
C HIS A 43 34.43 -25.67 -43.30
N THR A 44 35.55 -25.47 -42.59
CA THR A 44 35.96 -24.14 -42.11
C THR A 44 37.33 -23.72 -42.66
N ARG A 45 37.44 -23.59 -43.98
CA ARG A 45 38.59 -22.93 -44.66
C ARG A 45 38.28 -21.53 -45.21
N LEU A 46 37.10 -20.98 -44.94
CA LEU A 46 36.71 -19.63 -45.39
C LEU A 46 36.62 -18.57 -44.28
N ILE A 47 36.93 -18.93 -43.02
CA ILE A 47 36.96 -17.98 -41.88
C ILE A 47 38.40 -17.79 -41.34
N SER A 48 39.43 -18.23 -42.07
CA SER A 48 40.84 -17.94 -41.75
C SER A 48 41.42 -16.74 -42.50
N LEU A 49 40.60 -15.97 -43.22
CA LEU A 49 41.04 -14.81 -44.01
C LEU A 49 40.60 -13.45 -43.44
N TRP A 50 39.99 -13.41 -42.25
CA TRP A 50 39.54 -12.18 -41.58
C TRP A 50 40.12 -11.97 -40.16
N LEU A 51 41.07 -12.81 -39.74
CA LEU A 51 41.71 -12.71 -38.42
C LEU A 51 43.24 -12.82 -38.53
N THR A 52 43.84 -12.01 -39.39
CA THR A 52 45.30 -11.80 -39.40
C THR A 52 45.59 -10.47 -38.71
N PRO A 53 46.19 -10.46 -37.50
CA PRO A 53 46.65 -9.24 -36.89
C PRO A 53 48.00 -8.83 -37.49
N ILE A 54 48.08 -7.59 -37.99
CA ILE A 54 49.35 -6.93 -38.31
C ILE A 54 49.95 -6.45 -36.97
N TYR A 55 51.02 -7.08 -36.50
CA TYR A 55 51.86 -6.56 -35.42
C TYR A 55 53.26 -6.23 -35.95
N PRO A 56 53.89 -5.10 -35.56
CA PRO A 56 55.32 -4.92 -35.72
C PRO A 56 56.07 -5.76 -34.67
N LYS A 57 57.22 -6.29 -35.10
CA LYS A 57 58.11 -7.22 -34.39
C LYS A 57 58.53 -6.71 -33.01
N SER A 58 58.54 -7.60 -32.02
CA SER A 58 59.42 -7.51 -30.85
C SER A 58 60.37 -8.72 -30.83
N SER A 59 61.65 -8.45 -30.61
CA SER A 59 62.69 -9.44 -30.33
C SER A 59 62.83 -9.65 -28.82
N SER A 60 62.90 -10.92 -28.47
CA SER A 60 63.32 -11.56 -27.20
C SER A 60 64.30 -10.80 -26.29
N THR A 61 64.12 -10.84 -24.97
CA THR A 61 64.81 -11.73 -24.00
C THR A 61 64.73 -11.23 -22.54
N THR A 62 64.55 -12.18 -21.61
CA THR A 62 65.07 -12.31 -20.23
C THR A 62 64.79 -11.28 -19.11
N ALA A 63 64.24 -11.85 -18.02
CA ALA A 63 64.69 -11.80 -16.62
C ALA A 63 64.39 -10.59 -15.69
N ALA A 64 63.75 -10.97 -14.56
CA ALA A 64 64.02 -10.56 -13.17
C ALA A 64 63.52 -9.22 -12.58
N ARG A 65 62.92 -9.40 -11.37
CA ARG A 65 62.98 -8.56 -10.14
C ARG A 65 62.14 -7.28 -10.00
N SER A 66 61.18 -7.39 -9.05
CA SER A 66 60.96 -6.58 -7.82
C SER A 66 60.95 -5.04 -7.83
N GLN A 67 59.97 -4.54 -7.04
CA GLN A 67 59.95 -3.31 -6.21
C GLN A 67 59.43 -1.98 -6.83
N SER A 68 58.23 -1.62 -6.37
CA SER A 68 57.83 -0.43 -5.58
C SER A 68 58.11 1.01 -6.04
N LEU A 69 57.14 1.88 -5.66
CA LEU A 69 57.19 3.35 -5.46
C LEU A 69 57.13 4.19 -6.75
N ASP A 70 56.52 5.38 -6.83
CA ASP A 70 55.61 6.19 -6.01
C ASP A 70 55.32 7.47 -6.85
N SER A 71 54.26 8.22 -6.53
CA SER A 71 53.99 9.63 -6.95
C SER A 71 53.77 9.92 -8.45
N GLY A 72 52.96 10.86 -8.93
CA GLY A 72 52.28 12.02 -8.36
C GLY A 72 52.26 13.13 -9.43
N LEU A 73 51.18 13.93 -9.48
CA LEU A 73 51.00 15.19 -10.27
C LEU A 73 50.83 15.00 -11.80
N GLY A 74 50.04 15.77 -12.54
CA GLY A 74 49.31 17.00 -12.32
C GLY A 74 48.90 17.56 -13.70
N SER A 75 47.77 18.27 -13.73
CA SER A 75 47.10 18.99 -14.83
C SER A 75 47.94 19.58 -15.98
N LEU A 76 47.35 19.69 -17.20
CA LEU A 76 47.00 20.99 -17.81
C LEU A 76 46.26 20.88 -19.16
N VAL A 77 45.40 21.88 -19.36
CA VAL A 77 44.46 22.17 -20.46
C VAL A 77 45.13 23.11 -21.48
N THR A 78 44.76 23.01 -22.78
CA THR A 78 44.49 24.09 -23.78
C THR A 78 44.55 23.49 -25.21
N SER A 79 43.43 23.36 -25.95
CA SER A 79 42.76 24.31 -26.86
C SER A 79 43.51 24.67 -28.16
N ALA A 80 42.99 24.29 -29.34
CA ALA A 80 42.78 25.19 -30.49
C ALA A 80 42.05 24.51 -31.67
N ARG A 81 41.16 25.32 -32.25
CA ARG A 81 40.30 25.28 -33.47
C ARG A 81 41.13 25.30 -34.79
N LEU A 82 40.67 25.22 -36.05
CA LEU A 82 39.39 25.42 -36.80
C LEU A 82 39.59 24.98 -38.29
N THR A 83 38.46 24.85 -39.03
CA THR A 83 38.21 25.05 -40.50
C THR A 83 38.88 24.17 -41.58
N SER A 84 38.34 23.92 -42.78
CA SER A 84 37.00 23.82 -43.43
C SER A 84 37.24 23.50 -44.94
N ASP A 85 36.18 23.08 -45.66
CA ASP A 85 35.96 23.24 -47.13
C ASP A 85 36.62 22.26 -48.14
N LEU A 86 36.08 21.87 -49.31
CA LEU A 86 34.82 22.08 -50.08
C LEU A 86 34.81 21.06 -51.27
N GLU A 87 33.61 20.56 -51.64
CA GLU A 87 32.93 20.39 -52.97
C GLU A 87 33.72 20.31 -54.33
N THR A 88 33.27 19.81 -55.49
CA THR A 88 32.06 19.16 -56.12
C THR A 88 32.39 18.74 -57.60
N GLN A 89 31.42 18.11 -58.31
CA GLN A 89 31.17 17.99 -59.79
C GLN A 89 31.55 16.65 -60.49
N THR A 90 30.66 15.77 -60.99
CA THR A 90 29.58 15.71 -62.04
C THR A 90 30.03 15.27 -63.46
N ASN A 91 29.43 14.20 -64.06
CA ASN A 91 28.55 14.21 -65.27
C ASN A 91 28.48 12.92 -66.17
N PHE A 92 27.36 12.86 -66.95
CA PHE A 92 26.94 12.06 -68.16
C PHE A 92 26.12 10.75 -67.95
N LYS A 93 24.80 10.62 -68.29
CA LYS A 93 23.98 10.64 -69.57
C LYS A 93 24.23 9.40 -70.49
N THR A 94 23.31 8.65 -71.15
CA THR A 94 21.85 8.73 -71.50
C THR A 94 21.35 7.44 -72.25
N LYS A 95 20.08 7.00 -71.99
CA LYS A 95 18.97 6.49 -72.91
C LYS A 95 19.11 5.22 -73.83
N PRO A 96 18.02 4.65 -74.44
CA PRO A 96 16.62 4.40 -74.00
C PRO A 96 15.89 3.09 -74.52
N LYS A 97 14.68 2.83 -73.99
CA LYS A 97 13.40 2.26 -74.56
C LYS A 97 13.31 0.84 -75.20
N CYS A 98 12.38 -0.02 -74.73
CA CYS A 98 11.04 -0.26 -75.35
C CYS A 98 10.12 -1.25 -74.57
N GLU A 99 8.92 -0.74 -74.29
CA GLU A 99 7.54 -1.25 -74.12
C GLU A 99 7.03 -2.73 -74.28
N VAL A 100 6.06 -3.05 -73.38
CA VAL A 100 4.70 -3.66 -73.61
C VAL A 100 4.36 -5.11 -73.16
N ARG A 101 3.46 -5.13 -72.16
CA ARG A 101 2.25 -5.97 -71.84
C ARG A 101 2.23 -7.52 -71.76
N HIS A 102 1.65 -7.92 -70.61
CA HIS A 102 0.52 -8.84 -70.36
C HIS A 102 0.71 -10.36 -70.09
N LYS A 103 0.34 -10.68 -68.83
CA LYS A 103 -0.62 -11.71 -68.35
C LYS A 103 -0.35 -13.22 -68.53
N GLN A 104 -0.29 -13.85 -67.35
CA GLN A 104 -0.99 -15.05 -66.88
C GLN A 104 -0.60 -16.46 -67.38
N THR A 105 -0.74 -17.40 -66.43
CA THR A 105 -0.73 -18.88 -66.51
C THR A 105 0.64 -19.53 -66.71
N ALA A 106 0.94 -20.75 -66.28
CA ALA A 106 0.45 -21.67 -65.25
C ALA A 106 1.43 -22.86 -65.31
N ALA A 107 1.49 -23.63 -64.22
CA ALA A 107 1.81 -25.06 -64.20
C ALA A 107 3.17 -25.58 -64.73
N SER A 108 3.90 -26.13 -63.77
CA SER A 108 4.92 -27.17 -63.85
C SER A 108 4.61 -28.31 -64.83
N THR A 109 5.66 -28.98 -65.33
CA THR A 109 5.94 -30.42 -65.12
C THR A 109 7.29 -30.80 -65.75
N ALA A 110 8.18 -31.43 -64.98
CA ALA A 110 8.91 -32.66 -65.34
C ALA A 110 10.04 -32.96 -64.34
N MET A 111 9.77 -33.89 -63.42
CA MET A 111 10.77 -34.60 -62.63
C MET A 111 11.69 -35.45 -63.52
N LYS A 112 12.99 -35.52 -63.18
CA LYS A 112 13.82 -36.72 -63.35
C LYS A 112 15.04 -36.74 -62.39
N ARG A 113 14.90 -37.60 -61.36
CA ARG A 113 15.85 -38.62 -60.85
C ARG A 113 17.26 -38.26 -60.30
N PHE A 114 17.44 -38.66 -59.02
CA PHE A 114 18.65 -39.09 -58.26
C PHE A 114 19.88 -38.16 -58.26
N GLY A 115 20.50 -37.76 -57.14
CA GLY A 115 20.49 -38.21 -55.76
C GLY A 115 21.87 -37.90 -55.16
N LYS A 116 22.01 -36.74 -54.49
CA LYS A 116 23.05 -36.41 -53.50
C LYS A 116 22.42 -35.37 -52.58
N GLU A 117 22.13 -35.78 -51.34
CA GLU A 117 21.63 -34.87 -50.30
C GLU A 117 22.61 -33.71 -50.10
N ARG A 118 22.21 -32.52 -50.54
CA ARG A 118 22.78 -31.26 -50.04
C ARG A 118 22.00 -30.93 -48.77
N GLN A 119 22.66 -30.99 -47.61
CA GLN A 119 22.13 -30.35 -46.42
C GLN A 119 21.88 -28.85 -46.74
N PRO A 120 20.75 -28.27 -46.32
CA PRO A 120 20.51 -26.86 -46.56
C PRO A 120 21.49 -26.05 -45.69
N LEU A 121 22.40 -25.33 -46.35
CA LEU A 121 23.15 -24.25 -45.72
C LEU A 121 22.11 -23.23 -45.19
N LEU A 122 21.92 -23.21 -43.87
CA LEU A 122 21.14 -22.17 -43.20
C LEU A 122 21.66 -20.81 -43.66
N SER A 123 20.75 -19.93 -44.07
CA SER A 123 21.15 -18.59 -44.51
C SER A 123 21.91 -17.87 -43.39
N ILE A 124 22.83 -16.98 -43.76
CA ILE A 124 23.60 -16.18 -42.81
C ILE A 124 22.67 -15.41 -41.86
N SER A 125 21.44 -15.06 -42.26
CA SER A 125 20.46 -14.40 -41.37
C SER A 125 19.88 -15.37 -40.33
N VAL A 126 19.63 -16.63 -40.69
CA VAL A 126 19.13 -17.65 -39.76
C VAL A 126 20.23 -18.06 -38.77
N VAL A 127 21.47 -18.22 -39.25
CA VAL A 127 22.63 -18.48 -38.38
C VAL A 127 22.91 -17.28 -37.47
N ARG A 128 22.83 -16.03 -37.97
CA ARG A 128 22.89 -14.83 -37.12
C ARG A 128 21.77 -14.80 -36.09
N GLY A 129 20.54 -15.12 -36.47
CA GLY A 129 19.40 -15.18 -35.56
C GLY A 129 19.59 -16.23 -34.46
N LEU A 130 20.09 -17.41 -34.81
CA LEU A 130 20.41 -18.48 -33.87
C LEU A 130 21.57 -18.11 -32.95
N VAL A 131 22.64 -17.50 -33.48
CA VAL A 131 23.80 -17.05 -32.71
C VAL A 131 23.45 -15.89 -31.79
N ILE A 132 22.64 -14.93 -32.23
CA ILE A 132 22.13 -13.84 -31.37
C ILE A 132 21.23 -14.42 -30.27
N ARG A 133 20.31 -15.34 -30.59
CA ARG A 133 19.47 -16.01 -29.57
C ARG A 133 20.31 -16.84 -28.58
N ARG A 134 21.38 -17.49 -29.03
CA ARG A 134 22.28 -18.29 -28.19
C ARG A 134 23.21 -17.42 -27.35
N LEU A 135 23.68 -16.28 -27.88
CA LEU A 135 24.43 -15.26 -27.15
C LEU A 135 23.55 -14.49 -26.16
N GLN A 136 22.29 -14.19 -26.49
CA GLN A 136 21.31 -13.65 -25.55
C GLN A 136 21.06 -14.62 -24.38
N ARG A 137 20.96 -15.93 -24.65
CA ARG A 137 20.93 -16.95 -23.58
C ARG A 137 22.20 -17.03 -22.74
N TYR A 138 23.36 -16.70 -23.30
CA TYR A 138 24.65 -16.73 -22.59
C TYR A 138 24.93 -15.43 -21.79
N ILE A 139 24.49 -14.28 -22.29
CA ILE A 139 24.58 -12.98 -21.62
C ILE A 139 23.50 -12.86 -20.53
N MET A 140 22.36 -13.54 -20.70
CA MET A 140 21.34 -13.74 -19.67
C MET A 140 21.54 -15.09 -18.99
N ALA A 141 22.72 -15.32 -18.41
CA ALA A 141 22.84 -16.38 -17.41
C ALA A 141 21.67 -16.20 -16.42
N PRO A 142 20.93 -17.26 -16.09
CA PRO A 142 19.77 -17.14 -15.22
C PRO A 142 20.20 -16.44 -13.94
N LYS A 143 19.63 -15.26 -13.67
CA LYS A 143 19.77 -14.66 -12.34
C LYS A 143 19.27 -15.73 -11.39
N ASN A 144 20.10 -16.20 -10.46
CA ASN A 144 19.76 -17.26 -9.51
C ASN A 144 18.71 -16.74 -8.52
N VAL A 145 17.47 -16.59 -8.99
CA VAL A 145 16.30 -16.32 -8.15
C VAL A 145 16.16 -17.53 -7.25
N THR A 146 16.33 -17.33 -5.95
CA THR A 146 16.21 -18.40 -4.97
C THR A 146 14.75 -18.84 -4.83
N SER A 147 14.55 -20.11 -4.53
CA SER A 147 13.24 -20.65 -4.16
C SER A 147 13.11 -20.79 -2.65
N VAL A 148 11.87 -20.73 -2.16
CA VAL A 148 11.51 -21.00 -0.78
C VAL A 148 10.78 -22.34 -0.73
N LYS A 149 11.15 -23.19 0.23
CA LYS A 149 10.46 -24.46 0.47
C LYS A 149 9.16 -24.22 1.23
N LEU A 150 8.06 -24.74 0.69
CA LEU A 150 6.74 -24.74 1.31
C LEU A 150 6.57 -25.93 2.26
N ASN A 151 5.61 -25.87 3.18
CA ASN A 151 5.38 -26.94 4.17
C ASN A 151 4.89 -28.28 3.57
N ASN A 152 4.42 -28.28 2.32
CA ASN A 152 4.07 -29.48 1.56
C ASN A 152 5.26 -30.04 0.73
N GLY A 153 6.47 -29.51 0.93
CA GLY A 153 7.69 -29.94 0.26
C GLY A 153 7.88 -29.40 -1.16
N LYS A 154 6.93 -28.63 -1.71
CA LYS A 154 7.09 -27.92 -2.98
C LYS A 154 7.95 -26.67 -2.80
N GLU A 155 8.39 -26.09 -3.91
CA GLU A 155 9.20 -24.88 -3.92
C GLU A 155 8.48 -23.76 -4.67
N ILE A 156 8.54 -22.55 -4.13
CA ILE A 156 8.03 -21.33 -4.76
C ILE A 156 9.21 -20.39 -5.07
N PRO A 157 9.34 -19.85 -6.28
CA PRO A 157 10.33 -18.80 -6.54
C PRO A 157 10.05 -17.60 -5.64
N ILE A 158 11.07 -17.11 -4.93
CA ILE A 158 10.92 -16.03 -3.94
C ILE A 158 10.48 -14.70 -4.57
N PHE A 159 10.54 -14.60 -5.89
CA PHE A 159 10.20 -13.39 -6.63
C PHE A 159 9.30 -13.71 -7.82
N GLY A 160 8.18 -12.99 -7.92
CA GLY A 160 7.18 -13.20 -8.97
C GLY A 160 6.63 -11.90 -9.54
N LEU A 161 5.87 -12.01 -10.63
CA LEU A 161 5.16 -10.88 -11.23
C LEU A 161 3.71 -10.85 -10.75
N GLY A 162 3.27 -9.76 -10.13
CA GLY A 162 1.86 -9.50 -9.85
C GLY A 162 1.12 -8.95 -11.08
N THR A 163 -0.06 -9.48 -11.39
CA THR A 163 -0.84 -9.10 -12.59
C THR A 163 -2.02 -8.16 -12.35
N TRP A 164 -2.26 -7.77 -11.10
CA TRP A 164 -3.38 -6.90 -10.68
C TRP A 164 -3.38 -5.52 -11.38
N LYS A 165 -4.57 -4.98 -11.70
CA LYS A 165 -4.76 -3.64 -12.29
C LYS A 165 -4.02 -3.41 -13.62
N SER A 166 -3.77 -4.44 -14.40
CA SER A 166 -3.30 -4.27 -15.78
C SER A 166 -4.49 -3.88 -16.65
N LYS A 167 -4.35 -2.86 -17.51
CA LYS A 167 -5.43 -2.53 -18.45
C LYS A 167 -5.58 -3.68 -19.47
N PRO A 168 -6.77 -3.87 -20.06
CA PRO A 168 -6.95 -4.85 -21.13
C PRO A 168 -5.88 -4.69 -22.22
N GLY A 169 -5.23 -5.79 -22.59
CA GLY A 169 -4.18 -5.84 -23.61
C GLY A 169 -2.76 -5.49 -23.14
N GLU A 170 -2.56 -4.99 -21.91
CA GLU A 170 -1.22 -4.70 -21.39
C GLU A 170 -0.57 -5.93 -20.73
N VAL A 171 -1.38 -6.79 -20.07
CA VAL A 171 -0.84 -7.89 -19.24
C VAL A 171 -0.20 -8.99 -20.07
N THR A 172 -0.73 -9.29 -21.27
CA THR A 172 -0.17 -10.32 -22.16
C THR A 172 1.29 -10.03 -22.49
N GLN A 173 1.60 -8.77 -22.84
CA GLN A 173 2.96 -8.37 -23.17
C GLN A 173 3.84 -8.33 -21.91
N ALA A 174 3.31 -7.86 -20.78
CA ALA A 174 4.03 -7.83 -19.50
C ALA A 174 4.47 -9.24 -19.06
N VAL A 175 3.59 -10.24 -19.17
CA VAL A 175 3.91 -11.64 -18.84
C VAL A 175 4.98 -12.20 -19.78
N LYS A 176 4.88 -11.95 -21.09
CA LYS A 176 5.92 -12.34 -22.06
C LYS A 176 7.27 -11.73 -21.73
N ASP A 177 7.30 -10.42 -21.48
CA ASP A 177 8.52 -9.69 -21.12
C ASP A 177 9.12 -10.19 -19.79
N ALA A 178 8.28 -10.56 -18.81
CA ALA A 178 8.75 -11.13 -17.55
C ALA A 178 9.33 -12.54 -17.72
N ILE A 179 8.71 -13.42 -18.52
CA ILE A 179 9.26 -14.74 -18.84
C ILE A 179 10.63 -14.60 -19.50
N ASP A 180 10.73 -13.71 -20.49
CA ASP A 180 11.97 -13.41 -21.21
C ASP A 180 13.05 -12.78 -20.30
N ALA A 181 12.64 -11.98 -19.30
CA ALA A 181 13.54 -11.41 -18.31
C ALA A 181 14.08 -12.43 -17.29
N GLY A 182 13.36 -13.55 -17.09
CA GLY A 182 13.77 -14.61 -16.17
C GLY A 182 12.79 -14.89 -15.02
N TYR A 183 11.62 -14.25 -14.98
CA TYR A 183 10.58 -14.58 -13.99
C TYR A 183 10.07 -15.99 -14.22
N ARG A 184 9.84 -16.70 -13.11
CA ARG A 184 9.23 -18.04 -13.09
C ARG A 184 8.01 -18.13 -12.19
N HIS A 185 7.66 -17.09 -11.44
CA HIS A 185 6.45 -17.03 -10.61
C HIS A 185 5.52 -15.94 -11.10
N PHE A 186 4.24 -16.28 -11.32
CA PHE A 186 3.19 -15.36 -11.77
C PHE A 186 2.00 -15.42 -10.82
N ASP A 187 1.65 -14.26 -10.26
CA ASP A 187 0.52 -14.10 -9.36
C ASP A 187 -0.69 -13.52 -10.10
N CYS A 188 -1.75 -14.31 -10.19
CA CYS A 188 -3.02 -14.02 -10.83
C CYS A 188 -4.16 -14.07 -9.79
N ALA A 189 -5.38 -13.72 -10.19
CA ALA A 189 -6.59 -13.98 -9.43
C ALA A 189 -7.81 -13.91 -10.35
N PHE A 190 -8.86 -14.66 -10.03
CA PHE A 190 -10.13 -14.61 -10.76
C PHE A 190 -10.68 -13.18 -10.86
N ALA A 191 -10.65 -12.45 -9.74
CA ALA A 191 -11.18 -11.10 -9.62
C ALA A 191 -10.44 -10.03 -10.42
N TYR A 192 -9.25 -10.33 -10.96
CA TYR A 192 -8.50 -9.37 -11.77
C TYR A 192 -9.06 -9.26 -13.20
N GLY A 193 -9.90 -10.21 -13.61
CA GLY A 193 -10.57 -10.19 -14.92
C GLY A 193 -9.64 -10.36 -16.12
N ASN A 194 -8.38 -10.76 -15.88
CA ASN A 194 -7.33 -10.78 -16.91
C ASN A 194 -6.61 -12.15 -17.03
N GLU A 195 -7.11 -13.21 -16.38
CA GLU A 195 -6.52 -14.55 -16.45
C GLU A 195 -6.43 -15.09 -17.88
N LYS A 196 -7.39 -14.74 -18.75
CA LYS A 196 -7.37 -15.14 -20.16
C LYS A 196 -6.17 -14.56 -20.92
N GLU A 197 -5.91 -13.27 -20.72
CA GLU A 197 -4.78 -12.57 -21.34
C GLU A 197 -3.43 -13.09 -20.83
N VAL A 198 -3.36 -13.50 -19.56
CA VAL A 198 -2.20 -14.21 -19.00
C VAL A 198 -2.04 -15.57 -19.64
N GLY A 199 -3.11 -16.36 -19.77
CA GLY A 199 -3.09 -17.68 -20.42
C GLY A 199 -2.60 -17.63 -21.87
N GLU A 200 -3.02 -16.60 -22.63
CA GLU A 200 -2.52 -16.36 -23.99
C GLU A 200 -1.01 -16.10 -24.02
N ALA A 201 -0.47 -15.36 -23.05
CA ALA A 201 0.97 -15.13 -22.94
C ALA A 201 1.74 -16.41 -22.59
N LEU A 202 1.22 -17.18 -21.63
CA LEU A 202 1.80 -18.46 -21.22
C LEU A 202 1.85 -19.44 -22.39
N LYS A 203 0.73 -19.62 -23.10
CA LYS A 203 0.64 -20.50 -24.26
C LYS A 203 1.69 -20.17 -25.31
N VAL A 204 1.81 -18.89 -25.69
CA VAL A 204 2.82 -18.46 -26.66
C VAL A 204 4.24 -18.82 -26.20
N LYS A 205 4.59 -18.58 -24.93
CA LYS A 205 5.94 -18.84 -24.42
C LYS A 205 6.26 -20.33 -24.26
N LEU A 206 5.25 -21.15 -23.98
CA LEU A 206 5.35 -22.60 -23.96
C LEU A 206 5.52 -23.15 -25.39
N GLU A 207 4.73 -22.68 -26.36
CA GLU A 207 4.83 -23.07 -27.78
C GLU A 207 6.16 -22.62 -28.43
N GLU A 208 6.67 -21.44 -28.06
CA GLU A 208 8.01 -20.97 -28.47
C GLU A 208 9.14 -21.82 -27.87
N GLY A 209 8.86 -22.65 -26.85
CA GLY A 209 9.85 -23.45 -26.14
C GLY A 209 10.82 -22.61 -25.29
N VAL A 210 10.42 -21.40 -24.88
CA VAL A 210 11.23 -20.52 -24.00
C VAL A 210 11.29 -21.08 -22.58
N VAL A 211 10.19 -21.68 -22.13
CA VAL A 211 10.00 -22.33 -20.84
C VAL A 211 9.11 -23.56 -21.02
N LYS A 212 9.16 -24.49 -20.08
CA LYS A 212 8.19 -25.58 -19.92
C LYS A 212 7.18 -25.23 -18.83
N ARG A 213 6.07 -25.98 -18.76
CA ARG A 213 5.04 -25.75 -17.74
C ARG A 213 5.61 -25.91 -16.34
N GLU A 214 6.44 -26.92 -16.13
CA GLU A 214 7.11 -27.23 -14.86
C GLU A 214 8.18 -26.21 -14.46
N ASP A 215 8.63 -25.35 -15.37
CA ASP A 215 9.53 -24.24 -15.04
C ASP A 215 8.78 -23.07 -14.40
N LEU A 216 7.44 -23.03 -14.52
CA LEU A 216 6.61 -21.93 -14.08
C LEU A 216 5.82 -22.28 -12.81
N PHE A 217 5.74 -21.32 -11.90
CA PHE A 217 4.90 -21.33 -10.70
C PHE A 217 3.74 -20.36 -10.89
N ILE A 218 2.53 -20.88 -11.13
CA ILE A 218 1.34 -20.09 -11.39
C ILE A 218 0.42 -20.10 -10.17
N THR A 219 0.16 -18.92 -9.63
CA THR A 219 -0.77 -18.68 -8.52
C THR A 219 -2.06 -18.06 -9.04
N SER A 220 -3.22 -18.56 -8.59
CA SER A 220 -4.49 -17.82 -8.70
C SER A 220 -5.28 -17.87 -7.39
N LYS A 221 -6.42 -17.18 -7.32
CA LYS A 221 -7.18 -16.94 -6.10
C LYS A 221 -8.68 -17.07 -6.32
N LEU A 222 -9.33 -17.79 -5.41
CA LEU A 222 -10.78 -17.88 -5.26
C LEU A 222 -11.33 -16.54 -4.77
N TRP A 223 -12.24 -15.94 -5.54
CA TRP A 223 -12.86 -14.67 -5.16
C TRP A 223 -14.00 -14.83 -4.15
N ASN A 224 -14.28 -13.75 -3.42
CA ASN A 224 -15.16 -13.70 -2.25
C ASN A 224 -16.59 -14.18 -2.52
N SER A 225 -17.12 -13.95 -3.73
CA SER A 225 -18.47 -14.41 -4.12
C SER A 225 -18.58 -15.92 -4.41
N PHE A 226 -17.48 -16.67 -4.24
CA PHE A 226 -17.40 -18.10 -4.55
C PHE A 226 -16.91 -18.93 -3.35
N HIS A 227 -17.11 -18.42 -2.13
CA HIS A 227 -16.73 -19.11 -0.90
C HIS A 227 -17.58 -20.34 -0.61
N ARG A 228 -18.80 -20.41 -1.14
CA ARG A 228 -19.68 -21.57 -0.95
C ARG A 228 -18.96 -22.85 -1.44
N PRO A 229 -18.90 -23.93 -0.64
CA PRO A 229 -18.06 -25.10 -0.95
C PRO A 229 -18.31 -25.72 -2.34
N ASP A 230 -19.54 -25.73 -2.82
CA ASP A 230 -19.92 -26.26 -4.14
C ASP A 230 -19.39 -25.42 -5.31
N LEU A 231 -19.03 -24.15 -5.09
CA LEU A 231 -18.55 -23.23 -6.12
C LEU A 231 -17.03 -23.24 -6.31
N VAL A 232 -16.26 -23.66 -5.29
CA VAL A 232 -14.79 -23.56 -5.28
C VAL A 232 -14.15 -24.31 -6.45
N VAL A 233 -14.47 -25.59 -6.63
CA VAL A 233 -13.91 -26.42 -7.71
C VAL A 233 -14.37 -25.96 -9.10
N PRO A 234 -15.66 -25.68 -9.35
CA PRO A 234 -16.11 -25.10 -10.62
C PRO A 234 -15.37 -23.82 -11.01
N VAL A 235 -15.17 -22.89 -10.07
CA VAL A 235 -14.47 -21.63 -10.34
C VAL A 235 -12.98 -21.85 -10.61
N LEU A 236 -12.33 -22.76 -9.87
CA LEU A 236 -10.95 -23.15 -10.17
C LEU A 236 -10.83 -23.74 -11.59
N LYS A 237 -11.76 -24.60 -12.02
CA LYS A 237 -11.76 -25.11 -13.40
C LYS A 237 -11.92 -23.99 -14.43
N LYS A 238 -12.72 -22.96 -14.13
CA LYS A 238 -12.83 -21.79 -15.01
C LYS A 238 -11.54 -20.98 -15.06
N THR A 239 -10.87 -20.79 -13.93
CA THR A 239 -9.52 -20.19 -13.89
C THR A 239 -8.52 -20.98 -14.73
N LEU A 240 -8.51 -22.32 -14.62
CA LEU A 240 -7.65 -23.20 -15.42
C LEU A 240 -7.95 -23.09 -16.93
N GLU A 241 -9.23 -23.03 -17.31
CA GLU A 241 -9.65 -22.79 -18.69
C GLU A 241 -9.14 -21.43 -19.21
N ASN A 242 -9.34 -20.36 -18.44
CA ASN A 242 -8.88 -19.01 -18.80
C ASN A 242 -7.36 -18.97 -18.98
N LEU A 243 -6.61 -19.55 -18.03
CA LEU A 243 -5.15 -19.62 -18.08
C LEU A 243 -4.63 -20.63 -19.10
N GLN A 244 -5.49 -21.48 -19.66
CA GLN A 244 -5.14 -22.59 -20.56
C GLN A 244 -4.14 -23.57 -19.91
N LEU A 245 -4.41 -23.95 -18.66
CA LEU A 245 -3.56 -24.84 -17.85
C LEU A 245 -4.34 -26.05 -17.34
N GLU A 246 -3.63 -27.16 -17.10
CA GLU A 246 -4.21 -28.36 -16.47
C GLU A 246 -4.24 -28.27 -14.94
N TYR A 247 -3.30 -27.52 -14.35
CA TYR A 247 -3.18 -27.35 -12.90
C TYR A 247 -2.59 -25.98 -12.53
N LEU A 248 -2.90 -25.51 -11.32
CA LEU A 248 -2.20 -24.39 -10.66
C LEU A 248 -1.11 -24.90 -9.71
N ASP A 249 -0.01 -24.17 -9.59
CA ASP A 249 0.99 -24.48 -8.56
C ASP A 249 0.49 -24.08 -7.16
N LEU A 250 -0.32 -23.03 -7.10
CA LEU A 250 -0.91 -22.50 -5.88
C LEU A 250 -2.30 -21.91 -6.12
N TYR A 251 -3.27 -22.30 -5.29
CA TYR A 251 -4.61 -21.68 -5.26
C TYR A 251 -4.91 -21.09 -3.88
N LEU A 252 -5.30 -19.81 -3.84
CA LEU A 252 -5.51 -19.08 -2.59
C LEU A 252 -6.97 -18.76 -2.33
N VAL A 253 -7.42 -18.79 -1.08
CA VAL A 253 -8.61 -18.02 -0.67
C VAL A 253 -8.22 -16.54 -0.66
N HIS A 254 -8.85 -15.68 -1.47
CA HIS A 254 -8.37 -14.31 -1.70
C HIS A 254 -8.57 -13.38 -0.48
N TRP A 255 -9.68 -13.54 0.25
CA TRP A 255 -9.98 -12.83 1.50
C TRP A 255 -10.71 -13.76 2.45
N PRO A 256 -10.69 -13.53 3.78
CA PRO A 256 -11.42 -14.37 4.74
C PRO A 256 -12.94 -14.12 4.77
N MET A 257 -13.46 -13.15 4.00
CA MET A 257 -14.86 -12.74 4.00
C MET A 257 -15.58 -13.26 2.75
N ALA A 258 -16.71 -13.92 2.94
CA ALA A 258 -17.57 -14.34 1.84
C ALA A 258 -18.50 -13.19 1.40
N PHE A 259 -18.72 -13.07 0.10
CA PHE A 259 -19.73 -12.17 -0.48
C PHE A 259 -20.93 -12.98 -0.93
N LYS A 260 -22.11 -12.35 -0.96
CA LYS A 260 -23.33 -12.98 -1.48
C LYS A 260 -23.08 -13.55 -2.88
N GLU A 261 -23.50 -14.79 -3.07
CA GLU A 261 -23.37 -15.51 -4.33
C GLU A 261 -24.35 -14.90 -5.35
N GLU A 262 -23.94 -14.84 -6.62
CA GLU A 262 -24.69 -14.27 -7.76
C GLU A 262 -24.75 -12.73 -7.78
N GLY A 263 -24.14 -12.12 -8.80
CA GLY A 263 -24.13 -10.66 -9.00
C GLY A 263 -22.82 -10.09 -9.52
N GLU A 264 -22.61 -8.79 -9.28
CA GLU A 264 -21.38 -8.05 -9.60
C GLU A 264 -20.18 -8.55 -8.78
N ASN A 265 -18.95 -8.24 -9.23
CA ASN A 265 -17.69 -8.63 -8.56
C ASN A 265 -17.62 -8.16 -7.09
N MET A 266 -18.38 -7.13 -6.71
CA MET A 266 -18.59 -6.73 -5.33
C MET A 266 -20.09 -6.45 -5.17
N PRO A 267 -20.90 -7.42 -4.74
CA PRO A 267 -22.35 -7.23 -4.64
C PRO A 267 -22.65 -6.13 -3.64
N ARG A 268 -23.54 -5.21 -4.02
CA ARG A 268 -23.88 -4.04 -3.20
C ARG A 268 -25.38 -3.92 -2.95
N ASP A 269 -25.74 -3.46 -1.75
CA ASP A 269 -27.12 -3.06 -1.43
C ASP A 269 -27.46 -1.70 -2.05
N ALA A 270 -28.69 -1.23 -1.86
CA ALA A 270 -29.14 0.07 -2.37
C ALA A 270 -28.37 1.27 -1.77
N ALA A 271 -27.77 1.11 -0.59
CA ALA A 271 -26.89 2.10 0.05
C ALA A 271 -25.43 1.98 -0.43
N GLY A 272 -25.16 1.00 -1.29
CA GLY A 272 -23.85 0.70 -1.85
C GLY A 272 -22.88 0.04 -0.87
N ASN A 273 -23.36 -0.52 0.24
CA ASN A 273 -22.56 -1.38 1.12
C ASN A 273 -22.36 -2.75 0.47
N ILE A 274 -21.23 -3.40 0.75
CA ILE A 274 -20.99 -4.76 0.28
C ILE A 274 -21.97 -5.73 0.97
N ILE A 275 -22.59 -6.60 0.19
CA ILE A 275 -23.45 -7.66 0.71
C ILE A 275 -22.60 -8.91 0.99
N PHE A 276 -22.43 -9.23 2.27
CA PHE A 276 -21.70 -10.40 2.72
C PHE A 276 -22.56 -11.68 2.65
N SER A 277 -21.89 -12.83 2.59
CA SER A 277 -22.48 -14.15 2.78
C SER A 277 -22.05 -14.69 4.14
N GLU A 278 -22.91 -15.50 4.76
CA GLU A 278 -22.63 -16.15 6.06
C GLU A 278 -21.72 -17.39 5.91
N VAL A 279 -21.22 -17.67 4.69
CA VAL A 279 -20.32 -18.81 4.46
C VAL A 279 -19.01 -18.61 5.21
N ASP A 280 -18.73 -19.57 6.09
CA ASP A 280 -17.50 -19.63 6.84
C ASP A 280 -16.31 -20.04 5.96
N TYR A 281 -15.20 -19.30 6.02
CA TYR A 281 -13.97 -19.62 5.30
C TYR A 281 -13.39 -21.00 5.69
N VAL A 282 -13.76 -21.55 6.85
CA VAL A 282 -13.40 -22.93 7.24
C VAL A 282 -14.08 -23.97 6.35
N ASP A 283 -15.33 -23.73 5.95
CA ASP A 283 -16.03 -24.62 5.02
C ASP A 283 -15.54 -24.44 3.59
N THR A 284 -15.23 -23.21 3.19
CA THR A 284 -14.51 -22.93 1.93
C THR A 284 -13.19 -23.71 1.87
N TRP A 285 -12.44 -23.76 2.98
CA TRP A 285 -11.16 -24.47 3.03
C TRP A 285 -11.29 -25.96 2.75
N LYS A 286 -12.33 -26.64 3.27
CA LYS A 286 -12.57 -28.06 2.97
C LYS A 286 -12.71 -28.32 1.46
N ALA A 287 -13.34 -27.40 0.73
CA ALA A 287 -13.44 -27.48 -0.72
C ALA A 287 -12.12 -27.15 -1.44
N MET A 288 -11.28 -26.27 -0.86
CA MET A 288 -9.90 -26.06 -1.33
C MET A 288 -9.05 -27.33 -1.18
N GLU A 289 -9.22 -28.08 -0.08
CA GLU A 289 -8.54 -29.36 0.12
C GLU A 289 -8.97 -30.41 -0.91
N GLU A 290 -10.26 -30.42 -1.28
CA GLU A 290 -10.78 -31.26 -2.34
C GLU A 290 -10.18 -30.91 -3.72
N ALA A 291 -9.96 -29.62 -4.00
CA ALA A 291 -9.27 -29.20 -5.22
C ALA A 291 -7.84 -29.76 -5.34
N VAL A 292 -7.14 -29.93 -4.22
CA VAL A 292 -5.82 -30.61 -4.18
C VAL A 292 -5.98 -32.10 -4.48
N LYS A 293 -6.95 -32.78 -3.86
CA LYS A 293 -7.20 -34.22 -4.08
C LYS A 293 -7.54 -34.53 -5.53
N GLN A 294 -8.24 -33.62 -6.22
CA GLN A 294 -8.55 -33.74 -7.65
C GLN A 294 -7.35 -33.41 -8.57
N GLY A 295 -6.21 -32.98 -8.03
CA GLY A 295 -5.02 -32.63 -8.81
C GLY A 295 -5.12 -31.31 -9.57
N LEU A 296 -6.17 -30.52 -9.33
CA LEU A 296 -6.39 -29.22 -10.00
C LEU A 296 -5.42 -28.14 -9.49
N THR A 297 -4.90 -28.30 -8.29
CA THR A 297 -3.83 -27.47 -7.75
C THR A 297 -2.84 -28.29 -6.93
N ARG A 298 -1.56 -27.92 -6.97
CA ARG A 298 -0.49 -28.59 -6.22
C ARG A 298 -0.40 -28.17 -4.77
N SER A 299 -0.81 -26.93 -4.47
CA SER A 299 -0.72 -26.32 -3.15
C SER A 299 -1.91 -25.39 -2.93
N ILE A 300 -2.36 -25.25 -1.69
CA ILE A 300 -3.39 -24.28 -1.30
C ILE A 300 -2.88 -23.35 -0.21
N GLY A 301 -3.38 -22.13 -0.21
CA GLY A 301 -3.01 -21.11 0.76
C GLY A 301 -4.13 -20.10 0.97
N ILE A 302 -3.80 -19.05 1.71
CA ILE A 302 -4.73 -18.00 2.11
C ILE A 302 -4.15 -16.63 1.77
N SER A 303 -5.01 -15.62 1.68
CA SER A 303 -4.61 -14.24 1.44
C SER A 303 -5.46 -13.31 2.30
N ASN A 304 -4.80 -12.33 2.92
CA ASN A 304 -5.41 -11.35 3.82
C ASN A 304 -5.98 -11.91 5.14
N PHE A 305 -5.43 -13.02 5.64
CA PHE A 305 -5.83 -13.59 6.92
C PHE A 305 -4.96 -13.03 8.06
N ASN A 306 -5.58 -12.70 9.19
CA ASN A 306 -4.89 -12.35 10.42
C ASN A 306 -4.50 -13.61 11.24
N SER A 307 -3.72 -13.42 12.31
CA SER A 307 -3.23 -14.53 13.15
C SER A 307 -4.35 -15.35 13.81
N GLU A 308 -5.46 -14.71 14.21
CA GLU A 308 -6.61 -15.39 14.82
C GLU A 308 -7.32 -16.29 13.80
N GLN A 309 -7.57 -15.77 12.60
CA GLN A 309 -8.22 -16.50 11.52
C GLN A 309 -7.38 -17.70 11.08
N ILE A 310 -6.06 -17.53 10.99
CA ILE A 310 -5.11 -18.63 10.72
C ILE A 310 -5.17 -19.66 11.84
N THR A 311 -5.11 -19.21 13.11
CA THR A 311 -5.18 -20.11 14.27
C THR A 311 -6.46 -20.93 14.26
N ARG A 312 -7.59 -20.30 13.92
CA ARG A 312 -8.90 -20.97 13.78
C ARG A 312 -8.89 -21.98 12.63
N LEU A 313 -8.36 -21.61 11.46
CA LEU A 313 -8.28 -22.49 10.30
C LEU A 313 -7.43 -23.73 10.58
N LEU A 314 -6.29 -23.57 11.23
CA LEU A 314 -5.36 -24.65 11.55
C LEU A 314 -5.94 -25.71 12.50
N LYS A 315 -7.02 -25.40 13.24
CA LYS A 315 -7.70 -26.39 14.10
C LYS A 315 -8.43 -27.47 13.30
N THR A 316 -8.83 -27.17 12.06
CA THR A 316 -9.69 -28.04 11.25
C THR A 316 -9.07 -28.43 9.91
N ALA A 317 -8.03 -27.72 9.45
CA ALA A 317 -7.34 -28.01 8.20
C ALA A 317 -6.65 -29.37 8.24
N THR A 318 -6.95 -30.22 7.25
CA THR A 318 -6.21 -31.47 6.98
C THR A 318 -5.00 -31.21 6.08
N ILE A 319 -5.12 -30.26 5.15
CA ILE A 319 -4.00 -29.72 4.37
C ILE A 319 -3.75 -28.31 4.89
N LYS A 320 -2.59 -28.12 5.49
CA LYS A 320 -2.14 -26.84 6.04
C LYS A 320 -1.95 -25.81 4.91
N PRO A 321 -2.37 -24.53 5.08
CA PRO A 321 -2.05 -23.50 4.10
C PRO A 321 -0.54 -23.37 3.94
N VAL A 322 -0.06 -23.30 2.70
CA VAL A 322 1.39 -23.19 2.43
C VAL A 322 1.91 -21.76 2.55
N THR A 323 1.04 -20.78 2.30
CA THR A 323 1.36 -19.35 2.35
C THR A 323 0.18 -18.53 2.87
N ASN A 324 0.50 -17.40 3.49
CA ASN A 324 -0.42 -16.28 3.68
C ASN A 324 0.07 -15.09 2.84
N GLN A 325 -0.69 -14.73 1.81
CA GLN A 325 -0.38 -13.58 0.97
C GLN A 325 -0.99 -12.31 1.57
N VAL A 326 -0.17 -11.31 1.91
CA VAL A 326 -0.63 -10.08 2.59
C VAL A 326 0.10 -8.85 2.08
N GLU A 327 -0.47 -7.67 2.32
CA GLU A 327 0.22 -6.40 2.10
C GLU A 327 1.48 -6.34 2.94
N CYS A 328 2.64 -6.13 2.32
CA CYS A 328 3.92 -6.10 3.04
C CYS A 328 4.92 -5.19 2.32
N HIS A 329 5.33 -4.12 3.00
CA HIS A 329 6.33 -3.15 2.54
C HIS A 329 6.89 -2.40 3.77
N PRO A 330 7.96 -1.59 3.68
CA PRO A 330 8.56 -0.94 4.86
C PRO A 330 7.59 -0.16 5.76
N TYR A 331 6.57 0.53 5.21
CA TYR A 331 5.54 1.21 6.01
C TYR A 331 4.51 0.28 6.70
N LEU A 332 4.43 -0.98 6.29
CA LEU A 332 3.59 -2.02 6.88
C LEU A 332 4.38 -3.33 6.81
N ASN A 333 5.37 -3.47 7.69
CA ASN A 333 6.43 -4.48 7.50
C ASN A 333 5.98 -5.91 7.84
N GLN A 334 4.82 -6.08 8.48
CA GLN A 334 4.22 -7.36 8.89
C GLN A 334 5.09 -8.23 9.80
N LYS A 335 6.03 -7.66 10.56
CA LYS A 335 7.00 -8.43 11.37
C LYS A 335 6.35 -9.45 12.30
N LYS A 336 5.34 -9.02 13.08
CA LYS A 336 4.58 -9.92 13.99
C LYS A 336 3.88 -11.05 13.23
N LEU A 337 3.24 -10.74 12.10
CA LEU A 337 2.52 -11.74 11.30
C LEU A 337 3.47 -12.70 10.58
N ILE A 338 4.62 -12.23 10.09
CA ILE A 338 5.66 -13.06 9.47
C ILE A 338 6.24 -14.04 10.50
N GLU A 339 6.55 -13.58 11.70
CA GLU A 339 7.03 -14.44 12.79
C GLU A 339 5.99 -15.48 13.19
N PHE A 340 4.73 -15.06 13.33
CA PHE A 340 3.62 -15.97 13.58
C PHE A 340 3.48 -17.03 12.48
N CYS A 341 3.43 -16.64 11.20
CA CYS A 341 3.31 -17.56 10.08
C CYS A 341 4.51 -18.53 10.03
N ARG A 342 5.73 -18.03 10.25
CA ARG A 342 6.94 -18.85 10.33
C ARG A 342 6.87 -19.89 11.45
N SER A 343 6.37 -19.52 12.64
CA SER A 343 6.16 -20.47 13.75
C SER A 343 5.17 -21.60 13.43
N LYS A 344 4.36 -21.39 12.38
CA LYS A 344 3.41 -22.35 11.84
C LYS A 344 3.87 -22.88 10.49
N ASP A 345 5.14 -22.81 10.09
CA ASP A 345 5.60 -23.27 8.75
C ASP A 345 4.77 -22.72 7.57
N ILE A 346 4.22 -21.52 7.71
CA ILE A 346 3.48 -20.81 6.66
C ILE A 346 4.42 -19.74 6.11
N VAL A 347 4.66 -19.76 4.80
CA VAL A 347 5.44 -18.72 4.13
C VAL A 347 4.58 -17.45 4.02
N VAL A 348 5.21 -16.27 4.02
CA VAL A 348 4.50 -15.02 3.71
C VAL A 348 4.82 -14.61 2.29
N THR A 349 3.77 -14.29 1.53
CA THR A 349 3.90 -13.64 0.22
C THR A 349 3.46 -12.17 0.33
N GLY A 350 4.37 -11.23 0.09
CA GLY A 350 4.13 -9.80 0.16
C GLY A 350 3.60 -9.23 -1.15
N TYR A 351 2.33 -8.77 -1.17
CA TYR A 351 1.81 -7.93 -2.24
C TYR A 351 1.97 -6.43 -1.90
N SER A 352 1.81 -5.58 -2.92
CA SER A 352 2.12 -4.15 -2.85
C SER A 352 3.52 -3.83 -2.29
N PRO A 353 4.58 -4.58 -2.66
CA PRO A 353 5.88 -4.38 -2.04
C PRO A 353 6.46 -2.98 -2.26
N LEU A 354 5.97 -2.24 -3.27
CA LEU A 354 6.39 -0.88 -3.60
C LEU A 354 5.46 0.21 -3.03
N GLY A 355 4.53 -0.14 -2.14
CA GLY A 355 3.65 0.81 -1.44
C GLY A 355 2.48 1.38 -2.27
N SER A 356 2.09 0.70 -3.36
CA SER A 356 1.00 1.09 -4.29
C SER A 356 0.92 2.61 -4.56
N PRO A 357 1.94 3.24 -5.17
CA PRO A 357 1.92 4.68 -5.47
C PRO A 357 0.79 5.09 -6.43
N ASP A 358 0.18 4.13 -7.14
CA ASP A 358 -0.99 4.28 -8.00
C ASP A 358 -2.32 3.93 -7.29
N SER A 359 -2.32 3.83 -5.95
CA SER A 359 -3.54 3.56 -5.19
C SER A 359 -4.51 4.74 -5.29
N PRO A 360 -5.79 4.51 -5.66
CA PRO A 360 -6.80 5.57 -5.67
C PRO A 360 -7.12 6.09 -4.25
N PHE A 361 -6.60 5.42 -3.22
CA PHE A 361 -6.75 5.79 -1.82
C PHE A 361 -5.64 6.72 -1.31
N LEU A 362 -4.57 6.95 -2.10
CA LEU A 362 -3.54 7.93 -1.79
C LEU A 362 -4.06 9.35 -2.08
N LYS A 363 -3.89 10.25 -1.11
CA LYS A 363 -4.22 11.68 -1.26
C LYS A 363 -3.00 12.47 -1.70
N PRO A 364 -3.19 13.61 -2.39
CA PRO A 364 -2.09 14.54 -2.65
C PRO A 364 -1.40 14.95 -1.34
N GLY A 365 -0.10 14.70 -1.24
CA GLY A 365 0.72 15.01 -0.06
C GLY A 365 0.96 13.82 0.90
N ASP A 366 0.31 12.68 0.70
CA ASP A 366 0.64 11.47 1.46
C ASP A 366 2.08 11.03 1.16
N PRO A 367 2.83 10.53 2.17
CA PRO A 367 4.20 10.11 1.98
C PRO A 367 4.24 8.88 1.05
N LEU A 368 4.87 9.03 -0.11
CA LEU A 368 5.10 7.93 -1.03
C LEU A 368 6.38 7.18 -0.62
N LEU A 369 6.27 5.87 -0.38
CA LEU A 369 7.39 5.04 0.06
C LEU A 369 8.64 5.21 -0.81
N LEU A 370 8.48 5.17 -2.14
CA LEU A 370 9.61 5.30 -3.08
C LEU A 370 10.22 6.70 -3.11
N ASP A 371 9.51 7.70 -2.57
CA ASP A 371 10.00 9.08 -2.48
C ASP A 371 10.61 9.44 -1.13
N ASP A 372 10.54 8.55 -0.13
CA ASP A 372 11.10 8.79 1.19
C ASP A 372 12.61 9.16 1.09
N PRO A 373 13.02 10.34 1.57
CA PRO A 373 14.42 10.77 1.53
C PRO A 373 15.39 9.78 2.18
N LYS A 374 14.95 9.10 3.24
CA LYS A 374 15.74 8.06 3.94
C LYS A 374 15.97 6.87 3.02
N LEU A 375 14.94 6.42 2.29
CA LEU A 375 15.07 5.33 1.32
C LEU A 375 15.95 5.74 0.15
N LYS A 376 15.79 6.96 -0.37
CA LYS A 376 16.65 7.49 -1.45
C LYS A 376 18.12 7.58 -1.03
N SER A 377 18.41 7.93 0.21
CA SER A 377 19.77 7.91 0.75
C SER A 377 20.34 6.48 0.78
N LEU A 378 19.54 5.51 1.21
CA LEU A 378 19.93 4.10 1.23
C LEU A 378 20.13 3.53 -0.18
N ALA A 379 19.28 3.90 -1.14
CA ALA A 379 19.40 3.55 -2.55
C ALA A 379 20.74 4.02 -3.15
N LYS A 380 21.18 5.23 -2.81
CA LYS A 380 22.51 5.74 -3.20
C LYS A 380 23.65 4.91 -2.61
N LYS A 381 23.57 4.51 -1.34
CA LYS A 381 24.59 3.65 -0.67
C LYS A 381 24.84 2.36 -1.45
N TYR A 382 23.79 1.76 -2.01
CA TYR A 382 23.87 0.50 -2.75
C TYR A 382 24.02 0.65 -4.28
N ASN A 383 24.03 1.89 -4.80
CA ASN A 383 23.97 2.18 -6.23
C ASN A 383 22.80 1.45 -6.94
N LYS A 384 21.63 1.48 -6.28
CA LYS A 384 20.39 0.82 -6.72
C LYS A 384 19.24 1.83 -6.69
N SER A 385 18.11 1.50 -7.32
CA SER A 385 16.91 2.31 -7.22
C SER A 385 16.19 2.10 -5.88
N PRO A 386 15.35 3.06 -5.42
CA PRO A 386 14.51 2.87 -4.24
C PRO A 386 13.65 1.60 -4.32
N ALA A 387 13.12 1.27 -5.51
CA ALA A 387 12.35 0.05 -5.72
C ALA A 387 13.18 -1.20 -5.49
N GLN A 388 14.40 -1.27 -6.05
CA GLN A 388 15.30 -2.41 -5.85
C GLN A 388 15.67 -2.63 -4.37
N VAL A 389 15.92 -1.55 -3.62
CA VAL A 389 16.20 -1.64 -2.17
C VAL A 389 15.03 -2.22 -1.40
N VAL A 390 13.80 -1.75 -1.66
CA VAL A 390 12.59 -2.25 -0.99
C VAL A 390 12.28 -3.71 -1.34
N LEU A 391 12.46 -4.07 -2.60
CA LEU A 391 12.28 -5.45 -3.07
C LEU A 391 13.33 -6.38 -2.45
N ARG A 392 14.58 -5.94 -2.37
CA ARG A 392 15.65 -6.69 -1.71
C ARG A 392 15.41 -6.85 -0.21
N TYR A 393 14.92 -5.81 0.46
CA TYR A 393 14.50 -5.87 1.86
C TYR A 393 13.46 -6.97 2.10
N SER A 394 12.45 -7.07 1.24
CA SER A 394 11.40 -8.08 1.36
C SER A 394 11.96 -9.49 1.19
N VAL A 395 12.74 -9.73 0.12
CA VAL A 395 13.35 -11.03 -0.18
C VAL A 395 14.33 -11.48 0.92
N GLN A 396 15.17 -10.59 1.45
CA GLN A 396 16.12 -10.93 2.52
C GLN A 396 15.45 -11.31 3.85
N ARG A 397 14.22 -10.85 4.09
CA ARG A 397 13.41 -11.25 5.25
C ARG A 397 12.71 -12.60 5.06
N GLY A 398 12.92 -13.24 3.90
CA GLY A 398 12.28 -14.49 3.52
C GLY A 398 10.83 -14.31 3.04
N VAL A 399 10.46 -13.09 2.63
CA VAL A 399 9.12 -12.81 2.09
C VAL A 399 9.12 -13.06 0.58
N VAL A 400 8.24 -13.93 0.11
CA VAL A 400 8.01 -14.10 -1.33
C VAL A 400 7.41 -12.80 -1.87
N THR A 401 8.04 -12.15 -2.84
CA THR A 401 7.73 -10.78 -3.21
C THR A 401 7.20 -10.70 -4.65
N ILE A 402 6.04 -10.07 -4.84
CA ILE A 402 5.31 -10.06 -6.13
C ILE A 402 5.00 -8.64 -6.63
N PRO A 403 6.00 -7.84 -7.06
CA PRO A 403 5.73 -6.52 -7.61
C PRO A 403 4.94 -6.60 -8.92
N LYS A 404 4.01 -5.67 -9.10
CA LYS A 404 3.30 -5.45 -10.36
C LYS A 404 4.07 -4.46 -11.24
N SER A 405 4.23 -4.78 -12.51
CA SER A 405 4.57 -3.80 -13.55
C SER A 405 4.12 -4.32 -14.92
N VAL A 406 3.61 -3.42 -15.77
CA VAL A 406 3.39 -3.68 -17.20
C VAL A 406 4.46 -3.05 -18.09
N THR A 407 5.45 -2.39 -17.47
CA THR A 407 6.51 -1.67 -18.19
C THR A 407 7.78 -2.51 -18.22
N LYS A 408 8.19 -2.90 -19.43
CA LYS A 408 9.33 -3.79 -19.69
C LYS A 408 10.60 -3.45 -18.91
N HIS A 409 11.05 -2.20 -18.94
CA HIS A 409 12.25 -1.79 -18.20
C HIS A 409 12.11 -2.01 -16.69
N ARG A 410 10.97 -1.63 -16.09
CA ARG A 410 10.70 -1.84 -14.66
C ARG A 410 10.62 -3.32 -14.30
N ILE A 411 10.06 -4.16 -15.18
CA ILE A 411 10.04 -5.62 -14.97
C ILE A 411 11.47 -6.16 -14.86
N GLN A 412 12.37 -5.74 -15.75
CA GLN A 412 13.78 -6.12 -15.75
C GLN A 412 14.53 -5.56 -14.53
N GLU A 413 14.31 -4.29 -14.19
CA GLU A 413 14.90 -3.61 -13.03
C GLU A 413 14.49 -4.28 -11.70
N ASN A 414 13.20 -4.61 -11.54
CA ASN A 414 12.67 -5.27 -10.34
C ASN A 414 13.31 -6.64 -10.11
N LEU A 415 13.74 -7.34 -11.15
CA LEU A 415 14.44 -8.63 -11.04
C LEU A 415 15.94 -8.47 -10.72
N ASP A 416 16.49 -7.26 -10.90
CA ASP A 416 17.90 -6.95 -10.66
C ASP A 416 18.22 -6.63 -9.19
N ILE A 417 17.82 -7.55 -8.31
CA ILE A 417 17.96 -7.43 -6.85
C ILE A 417 18.79 -8.55 -6.21
N PHE A 418 19.34 -9.46 -7.00
CA PHE A 418 20.06 -10.64 -6.51
C PHE A 418 21.59 -10.48 -6.53
N ASP A 419 22.08 -9.33 -6.98
CA ASP A 419 23.50 -8.99 -7.12
C ASP A 419 24.03 -8.07 -6.00
N PHE A 420 23.19 -7.74 -5.00
CA PHE A 420 23.58 -6.98 -3.82
C PHE A 420 22.87 -7.50 -2.57
N GLU A 421 23.37 -7.14 -1.39
CA GLU A 421 22.82 -7.53 -0.10
C GLU A 421 22.78 -6.34 0.87
N LEU A 422 21.63 -6.12 1.51
CA LEU A 422 21.47 -5.16 2.59
C LEU A 422 22.11 -5.68 3.86
N SER A 423 22.92 -4.84 4.50
CA SER A 423 23.49 -5.14 5.82
C SER A 423 22.41 -5.31 6.89
N LYS A 424 22.75 -5.97 8.01
CA LYS A 424 21.84 -6.12 9.16
C LYS A 424 21.34 -4.77 9.68
N ASP A 425 22.22 -3.77 9.71
CA ASP A 425 21.87 -2.42 10.16
C ASP A 425 20.91 -1.73 9.19
N ASP A 426 21.07 -1.93 7.88
CA ASP A 426 20.16 -1.36 6.88
C ASP A 426 18.79 -2.06 6.88
N LEU A 427 18.76 -3.37 7.14
CA LEU A 427 17.50 -4.09 7.36
C LEU A 427 16.77 -3.56 8.61
N ALA A 428 17.50 -3.36 9.72
CA ALA A 428 16.93 -2.77 10.94
C ALA A 428 16.49 -1.32 10.74
N TYR A 429 17.22 -0.56 9.91
CA TYR A 429 16.84 0.79 9.53
C TYR A 429 15.55 0.82 8.69
N LEU A 430 15.39 -0.10 7.74
CA LEU A 430 14.14 -0.23 6.98
C LEU A 430 12.98 -0.77 7.83
N ASP A 431 13.25 -1.63 8.82
CA ASP A 431 12.24 -2.03 9.81
C ASP A 431 11.67 -0.81 10.56
N SER A 432 12.49 0.24 10.81
CA SER A 432 12.06 1.45 11.50
C SER A 432 11.16 2.38 10.66
N PHE A 433 10.88 2.03 9.40
CA PHE A 433 9.95 2.79 8.54
C PHE A 433 8.49 2.41 8.86
N ASP A 434 8.29 1.31 9.57
CA ASP A 434 6.96 0.79 9.87
C ASP A 434 6.14 1.83 10.62
N CYS A 435 4.99 2.16 10.04
CA CYS A 435 4.04 3.13 10.56
C CYS A 435 2.61 2.57 10.53
N ASN A 436 2.48 1.25 10.33
CA ASN A 436 1.21 0.56 10.11
C ASN A 436 0.42 1.15 8.92
N GLY A 437 1.14 1.68 7.92
CA GLY A 437 0.62 2.44 6.79
C GLY A 437 -0.01 1.54 5.72
N ARG A 438 -1.22 1.04 5.99
CA ARG A 438 -1.95 0.17 5.05
C ARG A 438 -2.52 0.93 3.85
N VAL A 439 -2.15 0.53 2.64
CA VAL A 439 -2.55 1.17 1.37
C VAL A 439 -3.60 0.37 0.57
N CYS A 440 -3.81 -0.91 0.90
CA CYS A 440 -4.83 -1.76 0.29
C CYS A 440 -5.88 -2.15 1.33
N THR A 441 -6.88 -1.28 1.53
CA THR A 441 -8.04 -1.55 2.39
C THR A 441 -9.21 -2.09 1.56
N MET A 442 -9.87 -3.15 2.04
CA MET A 442 -11.24 -3.48 1.62
C MET A 442 -12.24 -2.60 2.38
N ALA A 443 -12.06 -1.29 2.32
CA ALA A 443 -13.12 -0.39 2.72
C ALA A 443 -14.20 -0.42 1.62
N PRO A 444 -15.50 -0.39 1.96
CA PRO A 444 -16.50 -0.06 0.96
C PRO A 444 -16.05 1.22 0.26
N SER A 445 -16.08 1.22 -1.07
CA SER A 445 -15.85 2.38 -1.94
C SER A 445 -16.82 3.56 -1.70
N ASN A 446 -17.58 3.48 -0.60
CA ASN A 446 -18.57 4.40 -0.11
C ASN A 446 -18.23 4.95 1.28
N LEU A 447 -16.98 4.83 1.75
CA LEU A 447 -16.40 5.86 2.61
C LEU A 447 -16.05 7.12 1.78
N LYS A 448 -16.91 7.47 0.82
CA LYS A 448 -17.20 8.88 0.58
C LYS A 448 -17.86 9.36 1.87
N LEU A 449 -17.07 10.01 2.71
CA LEU A 449 -17.58 10.86 3.77
C LEU A 449 -18.74 11.66 3.19
N LEU A 450 -19.95 11.34 3.65
CA LEU A 450 -21.13 12.14 3.38
C LEU A 450 -20.73 13.57 3.74
N ASN A 451 -20.73 14.44 2.73
CA ASN A 451 -20.39 15.87 2.74
C ASN A 451 -19.04 16.31 2.15
N GLY A 452 -18.22 15.43 1.55
CA GLY A 452 -16.98 15.89 0.89
C GLY A 452 -15.99 16.58 1.85
N ARG A 453 -16.10 16.31 3.15
CA ARG A 453 -15.17 16.76 4.18
C ARG A 453 -14.40 15.55 4.67
N SER A 454 -13.09 15.55 4.43
CA SER A 454 -12.14 14.61 5.00
C SER A 454 -12.08 14.79 6.52
N ILE A 455 -12.76 13.95 7.30
CA ILE A 455 -12.37 13.71 8.68
C ILE A 455 -11.06 12.93 8.59
N PRO A 456 -9.94 13.42 9.15
CA PRO A 456 -8.73 12.61 9.22
C PRO A 456 -9.05 11.40 10.10
N ILE A 457 -9.07 10.21 9.49
CA ILE A 457 -9.08 8.94 10.23
C ILE A 457 -7.79 8.96 11.04
N VAL A 458 -7.93 9.16 12.34
CA VAL A 458 -6.83 9.03 13.29
C VAL A 458 -6.49 7.55 13.32
N GLY A 459 -5.40 7.16 12.67
CA GLY A 459 -5.02 5.76 12.54
C GLY A 459 -4.61 5.14 13.88
N LEU A 460 -4.66 3.81 13.95
CA LEU A 460 -4.30 2.99 15.12
C LEU A 460 -3.01 3.47 15.83
N GLY A 461 -1.98 3.84 15.06
CA GLY A 461 -0.69 4.29 15.59
C GLY A 461 -0.78 5.53 16.49
N THR A 462 -1.71 6.46 16.23
CA THR A 462 -1.89 7.65 17.10
C THR A 462 -2.35 7.26 18.50
N TRP A 463 -3.26 6.29 18.59
CA TRP A 463 -3.80 5.84 19.88
C TRP A 463 -2.77 5.02 20.67
N LEU A 464 -2.00 4.17 19.98
CA LEU A 464 -0.86 3.45 20.56
C LEU A 464 0.18 4.42 21.14
N ASP A 465 0.58 5.43 20.35
CA ASP A 465 1.52 6.47 20.78
C ASP A 465 1.00 7.25 21.99
N ALA A 466 -0.31 7.51 22.06
CA ALA A 466 -0.92 8.19 23.21
C ALA A 466 -0.88 7.32 24.48
N ILE A 467 -1.23 6.03 24.39
CA ILE A 467 -1.14 5.11 25.55
C ILE A 467 0.31 5.02 26.04
N ASP A 468 1.27 4.87 25.11
CA ASP A 468 2.70 4.80 25.42
C ASP A 468 3.25 6.10 26.00
N ALA A 469 2.72 7.26 25.57
CA ALA A 469 3.08 8.56 26.14
C ALA A 469 2.48 8.79 27.55
N GLY A 470 1.57 7.93 28.02
CA GLY A 470 0.97 8.01 29.35
C GLY A 470 -0.47 8.51 29.37
N TYR A 471 -1.13 8.71 28.22
CA TYR A 471 -2.55 9.05 28.21
C TYR A 471 -3.40 7.89 28.72
N ARG A 472 -4.39 8.22 29.54
CA ARG A 472 -5.35 7.26 30.11
C ARG A 472 -6.80 7.63 29.85
N HIS A 473 -7.09 8.86 29.43
CA HIS A 473 -8.43 9.30 29.01
C HIS A 473 -8.49 9.39 27.49
N PHE A 474 -9.42 8.63 26.89
CA PHE A 474 -9.68 8.61 25.45
C PHE A 474 -11.11 9.08 25.17
N ASP A 475 -11.26 10.02 24.24
CA ASP A 475 -12.53 10.60 23.85
C ASP A 475 -12.92 10.19 22.43
N CYS A 476 -14.09 9.55 22.32
CA CYS A 476 -14.70 9.08 21.09
C CYS A 476 -16.10 9.70 20.93
N ALA A 477 -16.70 9.47 19.77
CA ALA A 477 -18.13 9.63 19.53
C ALA A 477 -18.50 8.77 18.33
N TYR A 478 -19.76 8.35 18.25
CA TYR A 478 -20.26 7.59 17.10
C TYR A 478 -19.88 8.25 15.76
N MET A 479 -20.06 9.57 15.66
CA MET A 479 -19.80 10.33 14.43
C MET A 479 -18.31 10.51 14.12
N TYR A 480 -17.40 10.27 15.06
CA TYR A 480 -15.97 10.38 14.77
C TYR A 480 -15.48 9.22 13.90
N GLY A 481 -16.20 8.09 13.91
CA GLY A 481 -15.90 6.92 13.08
C GLY A 481 -14.55 6.27 13.42
N ASN A 482 -14.07 6.43 14.64
CA ASN A 482 -12.76 5.95 15.10
C ASN A 482 -12.84 5.03 16.33
N GLU A 483 -14.05 4.61 16.71
CA GLU A 483 -14.30 3.75 17.87
C GLU A 483 -13.60 2.39 17.75
N VAL A 484 -13.51 1.85 16.53
CA VAL A 484 -12.83 0.56 16.28
C VAL A 484 -11.33 0.68 16.55
N GLU A 485 -10.67 1.69 15.98
CA GLU A 485 -9.23 1.88 16.12
C GLU A 485 -8.83 2.22 17.56
N VAL A 486 -9.64 2.99 18.28
CA VAL A 486 -9.40 3.27 19.71
C VAL A 486 -9.52 1.98 20.53
N GLY A 487 -10.56 1.19 20.28
CA GLY A 487 -10.78 -0.10 20.92
C GLY A 487 -9.64 -1.09 20.68
N GLU A 488 -9.19 -1.20 19.43
CA GLU A 488 -8.05 -2.03 19.04
C GLU A 488 -6.77 -1.61 19.76
N ALA A 489 -6.46 -0.31 19.83
CA ALA A 489 -5.26 0.18 20.52
C ALA A 489 -5.28 -0.15 22.01
N ILE A 490 -6.44 0.00 22.66
CA ILE A 490 -6.62 -0.32 24.08
C ILE A 490 -6.40 -1.81 24.31
N ARG A 491 -7.08 -2.69 23.57
CA ARG A 491 -6.91 -4.15 23.71
C ARG A 491 -5.48 -4.59 23.47
N PHE A 492 -4.84 -4.07 22.42
CA PHE A 492 -3.45 -4.36 22.12
C PHE A 492 -2.51 -3.97 23.27
N LYS A 493 -2.70 -2.81 23.89
CA LYS A 493 -1.86 -2.37 25.02
C LYS A 493 -2.17 -3.11 26.32
N ILE A 494 -3.38 -3.64 26.46
CA ILE A 494 -3.71 -4.59 27.52
C ILE A 494 -2.99 -5.92 27.32
N GLU A 495 -3.01 -6.47 26.09
CA GLU A 495 -2.31 -7.71 25.75
C GLU A 495 -0.78 -7.58 25.88
N GLU A 496 -0.20 -6.42 25.57
CA GLU A 496 1.21 -6.12 25.80
C GLU A 496 1.55 -5.92 27.29
N GLY A 497 0.56 -5.85 28.18
CA GLY A 497 0.75 -5.61 29.61
C GLY A 497 1.16 -4.17 29.97
N VAL A 498 0.97 -3.21 29.05
CA VAL A 498 1.33 -1.79 29.25
C VAL A 498 0.30 -1.09 30.13
N VAL A 499 -0.98 -1.44 29.97
CA VAL A 499 -2.11 -0.94 30.76
C VAL A 499 -3.05 -2.09 31.06
N LYS A 500 -3.93 -1.90 32.05
CA LYS A 500 -5.11 -2.74 32.26
C LYS A 500 -6.36 -1.99 31.83
N ARG A 501 -7.49 -2.70 31.68
CA ARG A 501 -8.75 -2.06 31.31
C ARG A 501 -9.14 -0.98 32.33
N GLU A 502 -8.91 -1.24 33.61
CA GLU A 502 -9.18 -0.31 34.72
C GLU A 502 -8.29 0.94 34.72
N ASP A 503 -7.15 0.92 34.03
CA ASP A 503 -6.28 2.10 33.90
C ASP A 503 -6.82 3.10 32.87
N ILE A 504 -7.74 2.67 32.00
CA ILE A 504 -8.24 3.46 30.88
C ILE A 504 -9.63 4.01 31.20
N PHE A 505 -9.79 5.31 30.98
CA PHE A 505 -11.07 6.00 31.01
C PHE A 505 -11.54 6.28 29.57
N ILE A 506 -12.57 5.57 29.12
CA ILE A 506 -13.11 5.75 27.76
C ILE A 506 -14.42 6.55 27.78
N THR A 507 -14.49 7.57 26.93
CA THR A 507 -15.70 8.36 26.69
C THR A 507 -16.21 8.12 25.28
N SER A 508 -17.52 7.86 25.10
CA SER A 508 -18.16 7.98 23.79
C SER A 508 -19.47 8.79 23.89
N LYS A 509 -20.14 9.03 22.75
CA LYS A 509 -21.29 9.92 22.65
C LYS A 509 -22.33 9.41 21.66
N LEU A 510 -23.59 9.53 22.06
CA LEU A 510 -24.76 9.29 21.22
C LEU A 510 -24.89 10.42 20.19
N TRP A 511 -24.85 10.10 18.90
CA TRP A 511 -25.02 11.09 17.84
C TRP A 511 -26.48 11.51 17.67
N ASN A 512 -26.68 12.73 17.17
CA ASN A 512 -27.97 13.43 17.15
C ASN A 512 -29.09 12.69 16.40
N THR A 513 -28.78 11.90 15.38
CA THR A 513 -29.76 11.08 14.64
C THR A 513 -30.32 9.91 15.47
N PHE A 514 -29.77 9.62 16.65
CA PHE A 514 -30.17 8.45 17.45
C PHE A 514 -30.85 8.83 18.77
N HIS A 515 -31.48 10.00 18.82
CA HIS A 515 -32.16 10.49 20.02
C HIS A 515 -33.46 9.72 20.33
N ARG A 516 -34.11 9.13 19.32
CA ARG A 516 -35.37 8.41 19.50
C ARG A 516 -35.20 7.22 20.45
N PRO A 517 -36.10 7.04 21.44
CA PRO A 517 -35.87 6.09 22.53
C PRO A 517 -35.51 4.65 22.12
N ASP A 518 -36.17 4.09 21.11
CA ASP A 518 -35.91 2.74 20.60
C ASP A 518 -34.52 2.57 19.96
N LEU A 519 -33.86 3.66 19.58
CA LEU A 519 -32.54 3.64 18.93
C LEU A 519 -31.37 3.84 19.91
N VAL A 520 -31.62 4.43 21.08
CA VAL A 520 -30.58 4.81 22.04
C VAL A 520 -29.76 3.60 22.49
N VAL A 521 -30.43 2.58 23.04
CA VAL A 521 -29.74 1.38 23.57
C VAL A 521 -29.06 0.59 22.45
N PRO A 522 -29.69 0.29 21.30
CA PRO A 522 -29.01 -0.37 20.19
C PRO A 522 -27.77 0.39 19.70
N THR A 523 -27.84 1.72 19.60
CA THR A 523 -26.71 2.55 19.15
C THR A 523 -25.58 2.54 20.18
N PHE A 524 -25.91 2.61 21.47
CA PHE A 524 -24.95 2.46 22.54
C PHE A 524 -24.22 1.11 22.49
N ILE A 525 -24.97 0.00 22.32
CA ILE A 525 -24.39 -1.34 22.16
C ILE A 525 -23.48 -1.40 20.93
N LYS A 526 -23.86 -0.73 19.83
CA LYS A 526 -23.01 -0.63 18.65
C LYS A 526 -21.69 0.06 18.95
N SER A 527 -21.69 1.18 19.69
CA SER A 527 -20.45 1.84 20.15
C SER A 527 -19.59 0.92 21.03
N LEU A 528 -20.18 0.17 21.98
CA LEU A 528 -19.45 -0.83 22.78
C LEU A 528 -18.82 -1.91 21.92
N ASN A 529 -19.57 -2.46 20.97
CA ASN A 529 -19.09 -3.51 20.06
C ASN A 529 -17.98 -2.99 19.14
N SER A 530 -18.11 -1.77 18.61
CA SER A 530 -17.06 -1.12 17.82
C SER A 530 -15.80 -0.93 18.65
N LEU A 531 -15.92 -0.42 19.88
CA LEU A 531 -14.80 -0.33 20.82
C LEU A 531 -14.30 -1.71 21.27
N GLY A 532 -15.06 -2.79 21.08
CA GLY A 532 -14.81 -4.13 21.60
C GLY A 532 -14.52 -4.12 23.10
N LEU A 533 -15.39 -3.46 23.87
CA LEU A 533 -15.32 -3.34 25.33
C LEU A 533 -16.61 -3.86 25.96
N GLU A 534 -16.51 -4.34 27.19
CA GLU A 534 -17.67 -4.79 27.98
C GLU A 534 -18.45 -3.64 28.61
N TYR A 535 -17.78 -2.52 28.89
CA TYR A 535 -18.37 -1.32 29.47
C TYR A 535 -17.65 -0.03 29.04
N LEU A 536 -18.37 1.09 29.09
CA LEU A 536 -17.81 2.45 28.97
C LEU A 536 -17.70 3.13 30.33
N ASP A 537 -16.67 3.96 30.51
CA ASP A 537 -16.55 4.78 31.71
C ASP A 537 -17.50 5.98 31.67
N LEU A 538 -17.69 6.56 30.47
CA LEU A 538 -18.56 7.70 30.26
C LEU A 538 -19.28 7.63 28.91
N TYR A 539 -20.59 7.90 28.89
CA TYR A 539 -21.35 8.09 27.66
C TYR A 539 -22.15 9.39 27.69
N LEU A 540 -22.06 10.19 26.63
CA LEU A 540 -22.68 11.51 26.57
C LEU A 540 -23.81 11.60 25.55
N ILE A 541 -24.79 12.45 25.79
CA ILE A 541 -25.58 13.04 24.70
C ILE A 541 -24.70 14.05 23.98
N HIS A 542 -24.51 13.94 22.66
CA HIS A 542 -23.56 14.78 21.94
C HIS A 542 -24.04 16.24 21.81
N TRP A 543 -25.34 16.46 21.60
CA TRP A 543 -25.96 17.79 21.54
C TRP A 543 -27.37 17.77 22.12
N PRO A 544 -27.89 18.91 22.62
CA PRO A 544 -29.26 19.01 23.15
C PRO A 544 -30.33 19.08 22.05
N MET A 545 -30.13 18.40 20.90
CA MET A 545 -31.08 18.38 19.78
C MET A 545 -30.97 17.07 18.99
N GLY A 546 -32.12 16.43 18.74
CA GLY A 546 -32.20 15.26 17.88
C GLY A 546 -32.33 15.63 16.41
N PHE A 547 -31.82 14.79 15.52
CA PHE A 547 -32.01 14.89 14.07
C PHE A 547 -33.00 13.81 13.61
N LYS A 548 -33.75 14.06 12.52
CA LYS A 548 -34.68 13.08 11.96
C LYS A 548 -33.95 11.85 11.42
N GLU A 549 -34.53 10.67 11.58
CA GLU A 549 -33.97 9.46 10.97
C GLU A 549 -34.49 9.30 9.53
N ASP A 550 -33.69 9.67 8.54
CA ASP A 550 -34.00 9.50 7.10
C ASP A 550 -32.96 8.68 6.33
N GLY A 551 -32.05 8.03 7.05
CA GLY A 551 -30.92 7.26 6.49
C GLY A 551 -29.59 8.01 6.54
N ASP A 552 -29.59 9.34 6.69
CA ASP A 552 -28.39 10.16 6.83
C ASP A 552 -28.06 10.52 8.29
N LEU A 553 -26.77 10.58 8.62
CA LEU A 553 -26.32 11.03 9.95
C LEU A 553 -26.49 12.55 10.16
N ILE A 554 -26.62 13.32 9.09
CA ILE A 554 -26.92 14.75 9.16
C ILE A 554 -28.01 15.01 8.14
N PRO A 555 -29.26 14.65 8.45
CA PRO A 555 -30.38 14.72 7.53
C PRO A 555 -30.61 16.18 7.13
N LYS A 556 -30.81 16.45 5.84
CA LYS A 556 -31.00 17.82 5.33
C LYS A 556 -32.17 17.93 4.38
N ASN A 557 -32.88 19.06 4.45
CA ASN A 557 -33.88 19.40 3.45
C ASN A 557 -33.22 19.83 2.13
N VAL A 558 -34.04 20.08 1.10
CA VAL A 558 -33.57 20.53 -0.23
C VAL A 558 -32.83 21.88 -0.17
N ALA A 559 -33.12 22.73 0.81
CA ALA A 559 -32.42 24.00 1.04
C ALA A 559 -31.07 23.84 1.77
N GLY A 560 -30.77 22.63 2.27
CA GLY A 560 -29.54 22.31 2.99
C GLY A 560 -29.62 22.50 4.51
N ASP A 561 -30.80 22.82 5.06
CA ASP A 561 -31.03 22.94 6.50
C ASP A 561 -31.14 21.56 7.15
N ILE A 562 -30.65 21.44 8.38
CA ILE A 562 -30.70 20.18 9.13
C ILE A 562 -32.16 19.88 9.52
N LEU A 563 -32.59 18.64 9.28
CA LEU A 563 -33.90 18.15 9.69
C LEU A 563 -33.87 17.76 11.17
N LEU A 564 -34.49 18.58 12.01
CA LEU A 564 -34.58 18.33 13.45
C LEU A 564 -35.70 17.33 13.79
N SER A 565 -35.42 16.47 14.76
CA SER A 565 -36.39 15.62 15.42
C SER A 565 -37.14 16.41 16.50
N ASP A 566 -38.39 16.02 16.75
CA ASP A 566 -39.22 16.51 17.85
C ASP A 566 -38.97 15.76 19.18
N VAL A 567 -38.09 14.76 19.18
CA VAL A 567 -37.73 14.00 20.37
C VAL A 567 -37.02 14.89 21.38
N ASP A 568 -37.54 14.89 22.61
CA ASP A 568 -36.93 15.56 23.74
C ASP A 568 -35.70 14.79 24.23
N TYR A 569 -34.58 15.48 24.48
CA TYR A 569 -33.37 14.84 25.02
C TYR A 569 -33.58 14.24 26.42
N LEU A 570 -34.66 14.59 27.15
CA LEU A 570 -35.03 13.90 28.38
C LEU A 570 -35.51 12.46 28.12
N ASP A 571 -36.19 12.20 27.00
CA ASP A 571 -36.58 10.85 26.62
C ASP A 571 -35.34 10.03 26.26
N THR A 572 -34.40 10.64 25.53
CA THR A 572 -33.07 10.07 25.25
C THR A 572 -32.32 9.75 26.54
N TRP A 573 -32.33 10.68 27.52
CA TRP A 573 -31.66 10.48 28.81
C TRP A 573 -32.21 9.28 29.56
N ARG A 574 -33.55 9.13 29.64
CA ARG A 574 -34.19 7.98 30.32
C ARG A 574 -33.77 6.65 29.73
N GLU A 575 -33.53 6.57 28.43
CA GLU A 575 -33.00 5.35 27.81
C GLU A 575 -31.52 5.11 28.14
N LEU A 576 -30.71 6.16 28.21
CA LEU A 576 -29.31 6.05 28.66
C LEU A 576 -29.20 5.56 30.11
N GLU A 577 -30.13 5.96 30.98
CA GLU A 577 -30.19 5.45 32.36
C GLU A 577 -30.37 3.92 32.40
N LYS A 578 -31.07 3.33 31.42
CA LYS A 578 -31.19 1.86 31.33
C LYS A 578 -29.86 1.18 31.02
N CYS A 579 -28.94 1.86 30.33
CA CYS A 579 -27.59 1.34 30.10
C CYS A 579 -26.77 1.34 31.41
N VAL A 580 -27.01 2.31 32.30
CA VAL A 580 -26.42 2.34 33.65
C VAL A 580 -26.99 1.20 34.49
N ASP A 581 -28.32 1.02 34.51
CA ASP A 581 -28.98 -0.06 35.24
C ASP A 581 -28.47 -1.45 34.83
N LYS A 582 -28.08 -1.62 33.56
CA LYS A 582 -27.48 -2.85 33.01
C LYS A 582 -25.98 -3.01 33.28
N GLY A 583 -25.34 -2.04 33.93
CA GLY A 583 -23.90 -2.05 34.21
C GLY A 583 -23.01 -1.84 32.97
N LEU A 584 -23.58 -1.38 31.85
CA LEU A 584 -22.85 -1.24 30.59
C LEU A 584 -22.08 0.09 30.51
N VAL A 585 -22.46 1.08 31.30
CA VAL A 585 -21.76 2.36 31.42
C VAL A 585 -21.72 2.78 32.88
N ARG A 586 -20.57 3.30 33.32
CA ARG A 586 -20.38 3.74 34.71
C ARG A 586 -21.01 5.10 34.99
N SER A 587 -20.85 6.05 34.06
CA SER A 587 -21.33 7.42 34.23
C SER A 587 -21.95 7.97 32.95
N LEU A 588 -22.95 8.84 33.10
CA LEU A 588 -23.54 9.59 31.99
C LEU A 588 -23.10 11.05 32.04
N GLY A 589 -23.17 11.73 30.90
CA GLY A 589 -22.92 13.16 30.85
C GLY A 589 -23.50 13.82 29.60
N LEU A 590 -23.16 15.09 29.43
CA LEU A 590 -23.73 15.97 28.42
C LEU A 590 -22.61 16.62 27.62
N SER A 591 -22.87 16.91 26.35
CA SER A 591 -21.96 17.68 25.50
C SER A 591 -22.72 18.80 24.80
N ASN A 592 -22.17 20.01 24.78
CA ASN A 592 -22.78 21.22 24.19
C ASN A 592 -24.09 21.71 24.86
N PHE A 593 -24.37 21.35 26.11
CA PHE A 593 -25.53 21.84 26.86
C PHE A 593 -25.22 23.18 27.55
N ASN A 594 -26.21 24.07 27.63
CA ASN A 594 -26.16 25.26 28.49
C ASN A 594 -26.65 24.97 29.91
N SER A 595 -26.45 25.90 30.85
CA SER A 595 -26.80 25.72 32.26
C SER A 595 -28.28 25.38 32.51
N GLN A 596 -29.20 26.03 31.79
CA GLN A 596 -30.64 25.76 31.92
C GLN A 596 -31.00 24.34 31.45
N GLN A 597 -30.41 23.89 30.34
CA GLN A 597 -30.61 22.54 29.83
C GLN A 597 -30.00 21.48 30.76
N VAL A 598 -28.84 21.78 31.37
CA VAL A 598 -28.21 20.89 32.37
C VAL A 598 -29.10 20.77 33.61
N ASP A 599 -29.56 21.89 34.18
CA ASP A 599 -30.48 21.86 35.33
C ASP A 599 -31.76 21.08 34.99
N ARG A 600 -32.30 21.26 33.78
CA ARG A 600 -33.46 20.48 33.32
C ARG A 600 -33.20 18.96 33.32
N VAL A 601 -32.01 18.51 32.91
CA VAL A 601 -31.65 17.08 33.00
C VAL A 601 -31.50 16.65 34.46
N ILE A 602 -30.85 17.45 35.31
CA ILE A 602 -30.68 17.15 36.74
C ILE A 602 -32.04 16.96 37.43
N ASP A 603 -32.98 17.87 37.18
CA ASP A 603 -34.29 17.87 37.82
C ASP A 603 -35.19 16.71 37.37
N ASN A 604 -34.86 16.05 36.25
CA ASN A 604 -35.67 15.01 35.63
C ASN A 604 -34.94 13.66 35.48
N SER A 605 -33.82 13.45 36.19
CA SER A 605 -33.00 12.23 36.09
C SER A 605 -32.86 11.49 37.42
N ARG A 606 -32.74 10.16 37.35
CA ARG A 606 -32.29 9.31 38.44
C ARG A 606 -30.78 9.35 38.59
N PHE A 607 -30.07 9.33 37.47
CA PHE A 607 -28.61 9.45 37.42
C PHE A 607 -28.24 10.85 36.93
N LYS A 608 -27.62 11.66 37.80
CA LYS A 608 -27.20 13.03 37.45
C LYS A 608 -26.03 12.99 36.46
N PRO A 609 -25.98 13.91 35.48
CA PRO A 609 -24.83 14.03 34.59
C PRO A 609 -23.56 14.30 35.40
N GLN A 610 -22.50 13.52 35.14
CA GLN A 610 -21.21 13.65 35.84
C GLN A 610 -20.24 14.57 35.10
N VAL A 611 -20.41 14.71 33.79
CA VAL A 611 -19.54 15.51 32.92
C VAL A 611 -20.36 16.42 32.02
N LEU A 612 -19.88 17.65 31.84
CA LEU A 612 -20.28 18.55 30.76
C LEU A 612 -19.09 18.82 29.85
N GLN A 613 -19.16 18.33 28.61
CA GLN A 613 -18.13 18.54 27.61
C GLN A 613 -18.49 19.74 26.69
N VAL A 614 -17.64 20.77 26.65
CA VAL A 614 -17.90 22.04 25.94
C VAL A 614 -16.65 22.57 25.25
N GLU A 615 -16.85 23.46 24.27
CA GLU A 615 -15.76 24.26 23.70
C GLU A 615 -15.22 25.20 24.78
N CYS A 616 -13.95 25.08 25.10
CA CYS A 616 -13.34 25.90 26.15
C CYS A 616 -11.83 26.09 25.91
N TYR A 617 -11.41 27.35 25.75
CA TYR A 617 -10.03 27.79 25.58
C TYR A 617 -9.93 29.28 25.96
N PRO A 618 -8.76 29.93 26.02
CA PRO A 618 -8.66 31.29 26.58
C PRO A 618 -9.59 32.36 25.97
N TYR A 619 -9.90 32.31 24.66
CA TYR A 619 -10.84 33.26 24.04
C TYR A 619 -12.33 32.91 24.23
N LEU A 620 -12.62 31.74 24.80
CA LEU A 620 -13.94 31.27 25.21
C LEU A 620 -13.78 30.48 26.51
N ASN A 621 -13.48 31.18 27.60
CA ASN A 621 -12.97 30.54 28.81
C ASN A 621 -14.05 29.82 29.62
N GLN A 622 -15.34 30.08 29.34
CA GLN A 622 -16.50 29.47 29.98
C GLN A 622 -16.53 29.61 31.52
N SER A 623 -16.03 30.72 32.09
CA SER A 623 -15.89 30.86 33.55
C SER A 623 -17.21 30.71 34.32
N ASP A 624 -18.30 31.30 33.84
CA ASP A 624 -19.62 31.18 34.48
C ASP A 624 -20.14 29.74 34.41
N LEU A 625 -19.98 29.09 33.26
CA LEU A 625 -20.40 27.71 33.07
C LEU A 625 -19.55 26.73 33.90
N LEU A 626 -18.26 27.01 34.07
CA LEU A 626 -17.36 26.25 34.93
C LEU A 626 -17.80 26.38 36.40
N GLN A 627 -18.12 27.58 36.87
CA GLN A 627 -18.61 27.77 38.24
C GLN A 627 -19.97 27.11 38.46
N PHE A 628 -20.86 27.19 37.47
CA PHE A 628 -22.11 26.45 37.47
C PHE A 628 -21.85 24.94 37.61
N CYS A 629 -20.99 24.35 36.77
CA CYS A 629 -20.65 22.93 36.85
C CYS A 629 -20.09 22.54 38.23
N LYS A 630 -19.16 23.35 38.78
CA LYS A 630 -18.62 23.14 40.12
C LYS A 630 -19.71 23.14 41.20
N SER A 631 -20.63 24.10 41.15
CA SER A 631 -21.76 24.19 42.10
C SER A 631 -22.72 22.99 42.06
N ARG A 632 -22.74 22.26 40.94
CA ARG A 632 -23.56 21.07 40.72
C ARG A 632 -22.78 19.75 40.88
N GLY A 633 -21.48 19.80 41.18
CA GLY A 633 -20.63 18.61 41.24
C GLY A 633 -20.37 17.96 39.88
N ILE A 634 -20.43 18.73 38.80
CA ILE A 634 -20.21 18.28 37.41
C ILE A 634 -18.78 18.64 37.00
N VAL A 635 -18.06 17.68 36.41
CA VAL A 635 -16.74 17.92 35.84
C VAL A 635 -16.86 18.54 34.45
N MET A 636 -16.20 19.66 34.21
CA MET A 636 -16.15 20.27 32.88
C MET A 636 -15.00 19.70 32.07
N THR A 637 -15.28 19.25 30.84
CA THR A 637 -14.27 18.78 29.88
C THR A 637 -14.21 19.73 28.68
N ALA A 638 -13.03 20.29 28.41
CA ALA A 638 -12.75 21.20 27.31
C ALA A 638 -12.37 20.43 26.04
N TYR A 639 -13.23 20.49 25.02
CA TYR A 639 -12.84 20.19 23.65
C TYR A 639 -12.33 21.45 22.94
N CYS A 640 -11.55 21.26 21.88
CA CYS A 640 -10.86 22.35 21.16
C CYS A 640 -9.94 23.24 22.06
N PRO A 641 -9.23 22.71 23.08
CA PRO A 641 -8.57 23.57 24.07
C PRO A 641 -7.41 24.42 23.51
N LEU A 642 -6.91 24.10 22.31
CA LEU A 642 -5.87 24.84 21.59
C LEU A 642 -6.41 25.79 20.50
N GLY A 643 -7.73 26.06 20.47
CA GLY A 643 -8.34 26.98 19.50
C GLY A 643 -8.56 26.41 18.08
N ASN A 644 -8.49 25.08 17.91
CA ASN A 644 -8.88 24.34 16.69
C ASN A 644 -8.37 24.87 15.34
N ARG A 645 -7.08 25.23 15.24
CA ARG A 645 -6.47 25.82 14.03
C ARG A 645 -6.56 24.96 12.76
N SER A 646 -6.80 23.66 12.89
CA SER A 646 -6.98 22.75 11.75
C SER A 646 -8.41 22.73 11.20
N ASN A 647 -9.33 23.53 11.75
CA ASN A 647 -10.69 23.60 11.25
C ASN A 647 -10.76 24.41 9.96
N ILE A 648 -11.07 23.72 8.87
CA ILE A 648 -11.25 24.28 7.52
C ILE A 648 -12.40 25.30 7.40
N HIS A 649 -13.25 25.42 8.42
CA HIS A 649 -14.34 26.39 8.48
C HIS A 649 -14.02 27.63 9.30
N LEU A 650 -12.80 27.74 9.84
CA LEU A 650 -12.36 28.98 10.47
C LEU A 650 -12.44 30.12 9.48
N LYS A 651 -13.05 31.23 9.91
CA LYS A 651 -13.12 32.45 9.11
C LYS A 651 -11.68 32.96 8.89
N PRO A 652 -11.31 33.39 7.67
CA PRO A 652 -10.02 34.06 7.45
C PRO A 652 -9.83 35.21 8.44
N GLY A 653 -8.64 35.32 9.02
CA GLY A 653 -8.34 36.34 10.03
C GLY A 653 -8.74 35.98 11.47
N THR A 654 -9.30 34.79 11.74
CA THR A 654 -9.58 34.36 13.12
C THR A 654 -8.29 34.36 13.96
N PRO A 655 -8.25 35.07 15.10
CA PRO A 655 -7.07 35.16 15.97
C PRO A 655 -6.56 33.78 16.42
N ASN A 656 -5.23 33.65 16.57
CA ASN A 656 -4.60 32.43 17.07
C ASN A 656 -4.22 32.59 18.53
N VAL A 657 -4.89 31.87 19.43
CA VAL A 657 -4.57 31.90 20.86
C VAL A 657 -3.13 31.48 21.17
N LEU A 658 -2.52 30.64 20.31
CA LEU A 658 -1.13 30.20 20.49
C LEU A 658 -0.10 31.27 20.06
N GLU A 659 -0.54 32.33 19.39
CA GLU A 659 0.27 33.47 18.97
C GLU A 659 -0.10 34.74 19.76
N ASP A 660 -1.05 34.65 20.70
CA ASP A 660 -1.47 35.80 21.51
C ASP A 660 -0.29 36.32 22.34
N PRO A 661 0.01 37.64 22.31
CA PRO A 661 1.13 38.20 23.05
C PRO A 661 1.14 37.85 24.54
N ILE A 662 -0.03 37.77 25.18
CA ILE A 662 -0.13 37.38 26.60
C ILE A 662 0.29 35.92 26.77
N VAL A 663 -0.23 35.01 25.93
CA VAL A 663 0.11 33.58 26.00
C VAL A 663 1.59 33.36 25.72
N VAL A 664 2.15 34.03 24.71
CA VAL A 664 3.58 33.94 24.35
C VAL A 664 4.46 34.45 25.49
N GLN A 665 4.16 35.61 26.07
CA GLN A 665 4.94 36.15 27.19
C GLN A 665 4.88 35.25 28.44
N VAL A 666 3.72 34.68 28.74
CA VAL A 666 3.58 33.71 29.84
C VAL A 666 4.38 32.43 29.51
N ALA A 667 4.36 31.97 28.27
CA ALA A 667 5.13 30.80 27.85
C ALA A 667 6.64 31.03 28.01
N GLU A 668 7.14 32.19 27.60
CA GLU A 668 8.54 32.60 27.77
C GLU A 668 8.93 32.68 29.25
N LYS A 669 8.10 33.31 30.09
CA LYS A 669 8.31 33.41 31.55
C LYS A 669 8.52 32.04 32.20
N HIS A 670 7.82 31.01 31.73
CA HIS A 670 7.87 29.66 32.29
C HIS A 670 8.82 28.70 31.54
N GLY A 671 9.47 29.15 30.46
CA GLY A 671 10.29 28.26 29.62
C GLY A 671 9.48 27.15 28.94
N LYS A 672 8.22 27.44 28.59
CA LYS A 672 7.25 26.49 28.03
C LYS A 672 6.79 26.94 26.65
N THR A 673 6.01 26.10 25.97
CA THR A 673 5.38 26.46 24.70
C THR A 673 4.02 27.14 24.96
N PRO A 674 3.51 27.95 24.02
CA PRO A 674 2.15 28.48 24.11
C PRO A 674 1.08 27.39 24.33
N ALA A 675 1.25 26.22 23.70
CA ALA A 675 0.35 25.09 23.90
C ALA A 675 0.38 24.57 25.34
N HIS A 676 1.55 24.45 25.96
CA HIS A 676 1.65 24.06 27.38
C HIS A 676 0.92 25.07 28.28
N VAL A 677 1.09 26.37 28.06
CA VAL A 677 0.43 27.42 28.84
C VAL A 677 -1.09 27.33 28.73
N VAL A 678 -1.60 27.23 27.50
CA VAL A 678 -3.05 27.18 27.26
C VAL A 678 -3.68 25.92 27.87
N LEU A 679 -3.02 24.76 27.79
CA LEU A 679 -3.51 23.54 28.41
C LEU A 679 -3.40 23.57 29.94
N ARG A 680 -2.27 24.06 30.46
CA ARG A 680 -2.05 24.16 31.91
C ARG A 680 -3.03 25.13 32.56
N TYR A 681 -3.35 26.24 31.90
CA TYR A 681 -4.39 27.19 32.30
C TYR A 681 -5.73 26.48 32.56
N GLN A 682 -6.17 25.62 31.64
CA GLN A 682 -7.42 24.89 31.82
C GLN A 682 -7.34 23.86 32.95
N VAL A 683 -6.25 23.09 33.00
CA VAL A 683 -6.03 22.09 34.06
C VAL A 683 -6.04 22.73 35.45
N GLN A 684 -5.38 23.89 35.63
CA GLN A 684 -5.37 24.61 36.91
C GLN A 684 -6.72 25.19 37.32
N ARG A 685 -7.62 25.46 36.35
CA ARG A 685 -9.01 25.86 36.64
C ARG A 685 -9.88 24.69 37.08
N GLY A 686 -9.36 23.46 37.02
CA GLY A 686 -10.09 22.23 37.28
C GLY A 686 -10.86 21.71 36.07
N VAL A 687 -10.42 22.07 34.86
CA VAL A 687 -11.03 21.64 33.60
C VAL A 687 -10.22 20.50 33.00
N VAL A 688 -10.90 19.40 32.65
CA VAL A 688 -10.27 18.28 31.92
C VAL A 688 -10.05 18.71 30.47
N VAL A 689 -8.88 18.46 29.89
CA VAL A 689 -8.57 18.89 28.51
C VAL A 689 -8.39 17.71 27.56
N ILE A 690 -8.93 17.82 26.35
CA ILE A 690 -8.72 16.83 25.27
C ILE A 690 -8.06 17.49 24.03
N PRO A 691 -6.71 17.66 24.03
CA PRO A 691 -5.99 18.52 23.08
C PRO A 691 -5.75 17.96 21.67
N LYS A 692 -6.41 16.86 21.28
CA LYS A 692 -6.30 16.12 19.98
C LYS A 692 -5.00 16.36 19.17
N SER A 693 -4.18 15.33 19.04
CA SER A 693 -3.04 15.32 18.11
C SER A 693 -2.94 13.99 17.38
N VAL A 694 -2.44 14.02 16.13
CA VAL A 694 -2.04 12.83 15.35
C VAL A 694 -0.53 12.77 15.15
N THR A 695 0.21 13.72 15.73
CA THR A 695 1.67 13.80 15.63
C THR A 695 2.27 13.31 16.93
N LYS A 696 3.06 12.22 16.88
CA LYS A 696 3.71 11.59 18.05
C LYS A 696 4.44 12.58 18.96
N THR A 697 5.25 13.47 18.39
CA THR A 697 6.01 14.46 19.17
C THR A 697 5.11 15.45 19.90
N ARG A 698 3.98 15.85 19.30
CA ARG A 698 2.99 16.72 19.97
C ARG A 698 2.21 15.96 21.03
N ILE A 699 1.89 14.69 20.82
CA ILE A 699 1.27 13.83 21.85
C ILE A 699 2.19 13.77 23.06
N GLN A 700 3.47 13.46 22.86
CA GLN A 700 4.47 13.44 23.92
C GLN A 700 4.69 14.80 24.58
N SER A 701 4.63 15.90 23.82
CA SER A 701 4.74 17.25 24.41
C SER A 701 3.52 17.61 25.25
N ASN A 702 2.31 17.37 24.74
CA ASN A 702 1.06 17.83 25.34
C ASN A 702 0.77 17.24 26.73
N ILE A 703 1.38 16.11 27.09
CA ILE A 703 1.21 15.51 28.43
C ILE A 703 2.13 16.14 29.49
N ASN A 704 3.19 16.84 29.08
CA ASN A 704 4.19 17.45 29.96
C ASN A 704 3.70 18.79 30.54
N LEU A 705 2.61 18.73 31.31
CA LEU A 705 1.94 19.91 31.89
C LEU A 705 2.08 20.01 33.40
N PHE A 706 2.67 19.01 34.06
CA PHE A 706 2.63 18.89 35.53
C PHE A 706 3.93 19.28 36.23
N ASP A 707 4.94 19.72 35.47
CA ASP A 707 6.24 20.17 35.96
C ASP A 707 6.34 21.70 36.13
N PHE A 708 5.26 22.43 35.91
CA PHE A 708 5.18 23.88 36.14
C PHE A 708 3.77 24.32 36.56
N GLU A 709 3.65 25.53 37.08
CA GLU A 709 2.38 26.12 37.50
C GLU A 709 2.33 27.60 37.09
N LEU A 710 1.19 28.03 36.54
CA LEU A 710 0.89 29.42 36.24
C LEU A 710 0.57 30.17 37.52
N SER A 711 1.21 31.32 37.72
CA SER A 711 0.97 32.17 38.88
C SER A 711 -0.43 32.82 38.82
N PRO A 712 -0.98 33.32 39.93
CA PRO A 712 -2.27 34.03 39.92
C PRO A 712 -2.32 35.19 38.92
N ASP A 713 -1.20 35.91 38.73
CA ASP A 713 -1.07 36.96 37.71
C ASP A 713 -1.14 36.40 36.29
N ASP A 714 -0.45 35.30 36.00
CA ASP A 714 -0.51 34.65 34.67
C ASP A 714 -1.95 34.19 34.37
N MET A 715 -2.62 33.59 35.36
CA MET A 715 -4.01 33.14 35.24
C MET A 715 -4.95 34.32 34.94
N ALA A 716 -4.84 35.42 35.69
CA ALA A 716 -5.67 36.61 35.50
C ALA A 716 -5.43 37.27 34.13
N ARG A 717 -4.18 37.29 33.65
CA ARG A 717 -3.83 37.80 32.32
C ARG A 717 -4.44 36.94 31.21
N ILE A 718 -4.38 35.61 31.33
CA ILE A 718 -5.00 34.71 30.35
C ILE A 718 -6.54 34.79 30.42
N ASP A 719 -7.13 34.92 31.62
CA ASP A 719 -8.57 35.12 31.79
C ASP A 719 -9.07 36.37 31.05
N SER A 720 -8.26 37.44 31.00
CA SER A 720 -8.60 38.69 30.31
C SER A 720 -8.73 38.56 28.78
N LEU A 721 -8.30 37.41 28.21
CA LEU A 721 -8.40 37.14 26.78
C LEU A 721 -9.80 36.71 26.35
N ASP A 722 -10.68 36.37 27.29
CA ASP A 722 -12.02 35.89 26.96
C ASP A 722 -12.82 36.95 26.21
N CYS A 723 -13.21 36.60 24.99
CA CYS A 723 -13.99 37.45 24.11
C CYS A 723 -15.20 36.70 23.53
N GLY A 724 -15.53 35.52 24.07
CA GLY A 724 -16.63 34.68 23.60
C GLY A 724 -16.42 34.08 22.22
N LEU A 725 -15.17 34.04 21.71
CA LEU A 725 -14.89 33.59 20.35
C LEU A 725 -15.07 32.06 20.22
N ARG A 726 -16.01 31.65 19.36
CA ARG A 726 -16.20 30.24 18.99
C ARG A 726 -15.47 29.91 17.71
N VAL A 727 -14.79 28.76 17.70
CA VAL A 727 -13.98 28.23 16.60
C VAL A 727 -14.47 26.86 16.12
N CYS A 728 -15.40 26.21 16.83
CA CYS A 728 -15.88 24.87 16.49
C CYS A 728 -17.32 24.85 15.94
N HIS A 729 -18.10 25.94 16.11
CA HIS A 729 -19.48 26.06 15.62
C HIS A 729 -19.63 27.14 14.54
N ARG A 730 -20.55 26.94 13.59
CA ARG A 730 -21.03 28.02 12.73
C ARG A 730 -21.98 28.89 13.55
N ASP A 731 -21.93 30.20 13.35
CA ASP A 731 -23.02 31.08 13.74
C ASP A 731 -24.25 30.66 12.91
N GLN A 732 -25.03 29.73 13.41
CA GLN A 732 -26.37 29.38 12.94
C GLN A 732 -27.28 29.27 14.16
#